data_AF-A0A6G3MDM1-F1
#
_entry.id   AF-A0A6G3MDM1-F1
#
_cell.length_a   1.000
_cell.length_b   1.000
_cell.length_c   1.000
_cell.angle_alpha   90.00
_cell.angle_beta   90.00
_cell.angle_gamma   90.00
#
_symmetry.space_group_name_H-M   'P 1'
#
loop_
_entity.id
_entity.type
_entity.pdbx_description
1 polymer ?
#
loop_
_entity_poly.entity_id
_entity_poly.type
_entity_poly.pdbx_seq_one_letter_code
_entity_poly.pdbx_strand_id
1 'polypeptide(L)'
;NLQNILTSSINCCTETKNMILCNSIPQSLLDSIKRNSDAILSLLSTIPTNQDIEKAAKSIQLLSDDYKSQKPAPPILPGKTYIDVKNEIAENISFILETVAELLRVVSREEIQKFPSTFTEFASRYAQLYRNIKSLASNHPDKQIAKIINDGLGSMVEMSVRLASTSKLYAADPNSSTKLFITETAKSFSDSLSNLLLTLLSSKSGRRECENYKNLMKLTYSPMLESSNCEIFTRKPYNVCIQEIEKMYANKFKQIEHNLIKSTENENSMLNIGKNIEDWEDLLTEILKNTSHASYMLGVSDTTSTAEYATIFDEKKIKSLQNEIIATFEAIEYKEGVIRDTDIDLFKKDSFKAVSNLVFYCKEAISSLTGNASLQKNIMDGVDAITATAKNSLINLDSANKPLNDQGVKDTVKKSKKLINDDISRLLKIFETPEMRCIPWHIGEHGRLMQEPLISDGQNVITTTVDALEDICKLIHDFDDHNKKEILLKISKNKIAIETLISTLKSQAPGDNIFGDIISRLEDNESDIKKVSEQVRSETINRRANASKEYELQFEMNNTQIMNILKEIIPLSENESHLVAARLETVADLMEGMLNVIDGLSSTFNNIDKNSELKMFEQLSALNLAIMHCANSFRSNPQPIKDQKPLSIKSAVEMSINEGKNLSDIVKTLSQKSSVLQVLIQKIQKINATLKVEGFKDSKEKAIMDQKDYENKIIAKLKNIVIISQDINRKASTKQELIEPLCKDLFEEHEKCAILVFDNTYSLPDMIKTEARKLYIELGENIKNYTELASRLQSEPDSKKELSQNSIKISTCVSNFLKLLQSSHKGEEACAKLAEYLSDALIDIDTCILFAQNDSLENEPDKPNMNTLKTPILKTSEEIVGLVDELMQQKQYSDINMLKFANRLDGSLKVFVENNKNAAISLGSKDSLNQLSLLNATKNIGGSIFDLLESLKLSQTGEA
;
A
#
# COMPACT_ATOMS: atom_id res chain seq x y z
N ASN A 1 28.45 40.73 15.94
CA ASN A 1 28.32 39.39 15.34
C ASN A 1 27.16 39.30 14.36
N LEU A 2 25.89 39.52 14.77
CA LEU A 2 24.73 39.53 13.84
C LEU A 2 24.93 40.48 12.65
N GLN A 3 25.42 41.70 12.89
CA GLN A 3 25.70 42.67 11.84
C GLN A 3 26.82 42.23 10.87
N ASN A 4 27.79 41.45 11.35
CA ASN A 4 28.86 40.89 10.51
C ASN A 4 28.33 39.73 9.65
N ILE A 5 27.42 38.91 10.19
CA ILE A 5 26.70 37.87 9.42
C ILE A 5 25.84 38.51 8.35
N LEU A 6 25.11 39.58 8.69
CA LEU A 6 24.22 40.27 7.77
C LEU A 6 25.02 40.90 6.62
N THR A 7 26.14 41.55 6.94
CA THR A 7 27.06 42.14 5.95
C THR A 7 27.71 41.06 5.08
N SER A 8 28.15 39.95 5.67
CA SER A 8 28.75 38.83 4.93
C SER A 8 27.73 38.09 4.05
N SER A 9 26.49 37.96 4.52
CA SER A 9 25.38 37.35 3.78
C SER A 9 24.93 38.25 2.62
N ILE A 10 24.86 39.57 2.82
CA ILE A 10 24.62 40.54 1.75
C ILE A 10 25.71 40.41 0.69
N ASN A 11 26.99 40.34 1.10
CA ASN A 11 28.12 40.16 0.19
C ASN A 11 28.02 38.84 -0.59
N CYS A 12 27.62 37.74 0.06
CA CYS A 12 27.34 36.47 -0.62
C CYS A 12 26.20 36.61 -1.65
N CYS A 13 25.11 37.29 -1.31
CA CYS A 13 23.99 37.53 -2.22
C CYS A 13 24.39 38.39 -3.42
N THR A 14 25.18 39.45 -3.21
CA THR A 14 25.68 40.29 -4.31
C THR A 14 26.64 39.52 -5.21
N GLU A 15 27.52 38.69 -4.65
CA GLU A 15 28.46 37.90 -5.45
C GLU A 15 27.78 36.73 -6.15
N THR A 16 26.72 36.18 -5.58
CA THR A 16 25.87 35.17 -6.25
C THR A 16 25.10 35.80 -7.41
N LYS A 17 24.60 37.03 -7.24
CA LYS A 17 24.00 37.80 -8.34
C LYS A 17 25.00 38.06 -9.47
N ASN A 18 26.25 38.38 -9.14
CA ASN A 18 27.33 38.53 -10.12
C ASN A 18 27.68 37.20 -10.81
N MET A 19 27.65 36.07 -10.07
CA MET A 19 27.88 34.73 -10.62
C MET A 19 26.81 34.35 -11.65
N ILE A 20 25.53 34.63 -11.37
CA ILE A 20 24.41 34.38 -12.30
C ILE A 20 24.60 35.16 -13.61
N LEU A 21 25.26 36.33 -13.56
CA LEU A 21 25.52 37.15 -14.74
C LEU A 21 26.78 36.72 -15.53
N CYS A 22 27.77 36.11 -14.88
CA CYS A 22 29.08 35.84 -15.47
C CYS A 22 29.43 34.35 -15.69
N ASN A 23 28.56 33.40 -15.33
CA ASN A 23 28.71 31.95 -15.56
C ASN A 23 30.06 31.33 -15.14
N SER A 24 30.76 31.93 -14.18
CA SER A 24 31.98 31.39 -13.56
C SER A 24 31.95 31.65 -12.06
N ILE A 25 32.44 30.70 -11.26
CA ILE A 25 32.51 30.83 -9.79
C ILE A 25 33.72 31.72 -9.47
N PRO A 26 33.54 32.96 -8.99
CA PRO A 26 34.67 33.78 -8.60
C PRO A 26 35.17 33.33 -7.23
N GLN A 27 36.50 33.31 -7.01
CA GLN A 27 37.10 33.04 -5.69
C GLN A 27 36.54 33.98 -4.59
N SER A 28 36.06 35.17 -4.96
CA SER A 28 35.41 36.12 -4.05
C SER A 28 34.14 35.58 -3.38
N LEU A 29 33.40 34.69 -4.04
CA LEU A 29 32.22 34.04 -3.46
C LEU A 29 32.62 33.01 -2.40
N LEU A 30 33.67 32.23 -2.66
CA LEU A 30 34.18 31.24 -1.70
C LEU A 30 34.72 31.91 -0.43
N ASP A 31 35.41 33.03 -0.59
CA ASP A 31 35.93 33.83 0.53
C ASP A 31 34.80 34.52 1.31
N SER A 32 33.75 34.97 0.62
CA SER A 32 32.55 35.53 1.27
C SER A 32 31.77 34.48 2.06
N ILE A 33 31.66 33.25 1.53
CA ILE A 33 31.04 32.11 2.23
C ILE A 33 31.85 31.73 3.47
N LYS A 34 33.19 31.67 3.37
CA LYS A 34 34.06 31.40 4.53
C LYS A 34 33.90 32.46 5.62
N ARG A 35 33.93 33.75 5.26
CA ARG A 35 33.70 34.85 6.23
C ARG A 35 32.33 34.78 6.88
N ASN A 36 31.30 34.37 6.13
CA ASN A 36 29.97 34.19 6.70
C ASN A 36 29.93 33.01 7.68
N SER A 37 30.58 31.90 7.35
CA SER A 37 30.73 30.75 8.26
C SER A 37 31.49 31.12 9.53
N ASP A 38 32.59 31.85 9.41
CA ASP A 38 33.39 32.32 10.55
C ASP A 38 32.60 33.32 11.43
N ALA A 39 31.79 34.20 10.80
CA ALA A 39 30.91 35.12 11.51
C ALA A 39 29.77 34.40 12.26
N ILE A 40 29.24 33.30 11.69
CA ILE A 40 28.25 32.43 12.33
C ILE A 40 28.89 31.66 13.50
N LEU A 41 30.08 31.09 13.32
CA LEU A 41 30.84 30.42 14.40
C LEU A 41 31.21 31.39 15.52
N SER A 42 31.56 32.63 15.19
CA SER A 42 31.79 33.69 16.17
C SER A 42 30.52 34.14 16.89
N LEU A 43 29.34 33.95 16.30
CA LEU A 43 28.06 34.22 16.95
C LEU A 43 27.67 33.07 17.89
N LEU A 44 27.87 31.83 17.44
CA LEU A 44 27.70 30.60 18.21
C LEU A 44 28.57 30.61 19.48
N SER A 45 29.79 31.14 19.41
CA SER A 45 30.67 31.26 20.58
C SER A 45 30.27 32.37 21.58
N THR A 46 29.31 33.22 21.20
CA THR A 46 28.77 34.32 22.03
C THR A 46 27.34 34.06 22.56
N ILE A 47 26.79 32.86 22.36
CA ILE A 47 25.46 32.52 22.89
C ILE A 47 25.57 32.43 24.43
N PRO A 48 24.76 33.20 25.19
CA PRO A 48 24.79 33.16 26.64
C PRO A 48 24.33 31.78 27.13
N THR A 49 25.19 31.10 27.86
CA THR A 49 24.91 29.79 28.48
C THR A 49 24.84 29.94 30.00
N ASN A 50 24.57 28.85 30.72
CA ASN A 50 24.63 28.86 32.18
C ASN A 50 25.99 29.44 32.65
N GLN A 51 25.97 30.39 33.60
CA GLN A 51 27.15 31.12 34.08
C GLN A 51 28.27 30.18 34.56
N ASP A 52 27.91 29.02 35.08
CA ASP A 52 28.87 28.03 35.58
C ASP A 52 29.62 27.33 34.44
N ILE A 53 28.96 27.06 33.31
CA ILE A 53 29.58 26.50 32.09
C ILE A 53 30.52 27.54 31.47
N GLU A 54 30.15 28.82 31.47
CA GLU A 54 31.03 29.88 30.98
C GLU A 54 32.29 30.04 31.85
N LYS A 55 32.16 29.98 33.18
CA LYS A 55 33.31 30.03 34.10
C LYS A 55 34.22 28.81 33.92
N ALA A 56 33.64 27.61 33.82
CA ALA A 56 34.37 26.37 33.59
C ALA A 56 35.14 26.38 32.26
N ALA A 57 34.49 26.80 31.17
CA ALA A 57 35.12 26.91 29.86
C ALA A 57 36.22 27.99 29.82
N LYS A 58 36.03 29.13 30.50
CA LYS A 58 37.09 30.15 30.66
C LYS A 58 38.29 29.59 31.42
N SER A 59 38.07 28.79 32.46
CA SER A 59 39.16 28.12 33.19
C SER A 59 39.97 27.19 32.28
N ILE A 60 39.31 26.38 31.44
CA ILE A 60 39.99 25.51 30.47
C ILE A 60 40.77 26.34 29.44
N GLN A 61 40.21 27.45 28.96
CA GLN A 61 40.86 28.33 28.00
C GLN A 61 42.12 29.00 28.58
N LEU A 62 42.11 29.39 29.86
CA LEU A 62 43.28 29.92 30.56
C LEU A 62 44.42 28.90 30.67
N LEU A 63 44.11 27.60 30.82
CA LEU A 63 45.11 26.53 30.82
C LEU A 63 45.73 26.33 29.43
N SER A 64 44.93 26.50 28.36
CA SER A 64 45.43 26.47 26.98
C SER A 64 46.40 27.62 26.70
N ASP A 65 46.08 28.82 27.19
CA ASP A 65 46.96 29.98 27.08
C ASP A 65 48.25 29.80 27.90
N ASP A 66 48.15 29.21 29.09
CA ASP A 66 49.32 28.85 29.91
C ASP A 66 50.22 27.80 29.23
N TYR A 67 49.65 26.82 28.52
CA TYR A 67 50.41 25.85 27.71
C TYR A 67 51.15 26.54 26.56
N LYS A 68 50.45 27.37 25.78
CA LYS A 68 51.03 28.13 24.66
C LYS A 68 52.13 29.09 25.11
N SER A 69 52.05 29.60 26.34
CA SER A 69 53.05 30.52 26.90
C SER A 69 54.40 29.87 27.24
N GLN A 70 54.50 28.53 27.23
CA GLN A 70 55.70 27.73 27.53
C GLN A 70 56.43 28.11 28.85
N LYS A 71 55.73 28.75 29.81
CA LYS A 71 56.33 29.14 31.09
C LYS A 71 56.71 27.89 31.91
N PRO A 72 57.91 27.86 32.53
CA PRO A 72 58.32 26.76 33.38
C PRO A 72 57.39 26.65 34.60
N ALA A 73 56.95 25.44 34.91
CA ALA A 73 56.06 25.18 36.04
C ALA A 73 56.80 25.29 37.38
N PRO A 74 56.08 25.57 38.50
CA PRO A 74 56.66 25.51 39.82
C PRO A 74 57.22 24.09 40.14
N PRO A 75 58.32 24.00 40.91
CA PRO A 75 58.91 22.72 41.30
C PRO A 75 57.93 21.89 42.14
N ILE A 76 58.15 20.57 42.17
CA ILE A 76 57.37 19.62 42.99
C ILE A 76 57.35 20.12 44.45
N LEU A 77 56.17 20.12 45.07
CA LEU A 77 55.98 20.51 46.48
C LEU A 77 56.96 19.72 47.38
N PRO A 78 57.61 20.37 48.36
CA PRO A 78 58.61 19.71 49.20
C PRO A 78 57.97 18.54 49.96
N GLY A 79 58.43 17.31 49.70
CA GLY A 79 57.99 16.08 50.37
C GLY A 79 57.30 15.01 49.51
N LYS A 80 56.96 15.28 48.24
CA LYS A 80 56.38 14.27 47.33
C LYS A 80 57.45 13.62 46.44
N THR A 81 57.47 12.28 46.36
CA THR A 81 58.38 11.58 45.44
C THR A 81 57.80 11.55 44.02
N TYR A 82 58.67 11.30 43.03
CA TYR A 82 58.27 11.13 41.63
C TYR A 82 57.22 10.00 41.44
N ILE A 83 57.26 8.98 42.30
CA ILE A 83 56.33 7.85 42.29
C ILE A 83 54.97 8.27 42.85
N ASP A 84 54.94 9.07 43.91
CA ASP A 84 53.69 9.57 44.51
C ASP A 84 52.92 10.47 43.53
N VAL A 85 53.64 11.36 42.82
CA VAL A 85 53.02 12.24 41.81
C VAL A 85 52.53 11.43 40.60
N LYS A 86 53.23 10.36 40.22
CA LYS A 86 52.80 9.45 39.14
C LYS A 86 51.54 8.68 39.51
N ASN A 87 51.43 8.19 40.74
CA ASN A 87 50.23 7.49 41.24
C ASN A 87 49.05 8.45 41.39
N GLU A 88 49.29 9.66 41.92
CA GLU A 88 48.29 10.73 42.01
C GLU A 88 47.77 11.15 40.62
N ILE A 89 48.62 11.14 39.58
CA ILE A 89 48.19 11.37 38.20
C ILE A 89 47.31 10.22 37.68
N ALA A 90 47.65 8.96 37.97
CA ALA A 90 46.85 7.82 37.53
C ALA A 90 45.45 7.77 38.18
N GLU A 91 45.35 8.11 39.47
CA GLU A 91 44.07 8.24 40.18
C GLU A 91 43.24 9.41 39.64
N ASN A 92 43.87 10.58 39.45
CA ASN A 92 43.19 11.76 38.90
C ASN A 92 42.70 11.52 37.46
N ILE A 93 43.45 10.77 36.63
CA ILE A 93 43.02 10.40 35.29
C ILE A 93 41.78 9.50 35.34
N SER A 94 41.79 8.47 36.19
CA SER A 94 40.64 7.56 36.35
C SER A 94 39.38 8.32 36.79
N PHE A 95 39.52 9.25 37.74
CA PHE A 95 38.42 10.09 38.21
C PHE A 95 37.90 11.06 37.14
N ILE A 96 38.78 11.65 36.33
CA ILE A 96 38.37 12.52 35.22
C ILE A 96 37.63 11.72 34.14
N LEU A 97 38.08 10.50 33.83
CA LEU A 97 37.36 9.62 32.91
C LEU A 97 35.96 9.29 33.46
N GLU A 98 35.83 9.00 34.75
CA GLU A 98 34.52 8.78 35.40
C GLU A 98 33.62 10.03 35.33
N THR A 99 34.19 11.22 35.52
CA THR A 99 33.45 12.49 35.40
C THR A 99 33.00 12.75 33.95
N VAL A 100 33.81 12.36 32.96
CA VAL A 100 33.44 12.43 31.53
C VAL A 100 32.36 11.39 31.19
N ALA A 101 32.42 10.19 31.79
CA ALA A 101 31.38 9.17 31.67
C ALA A 101 30.03 9.69 32.20
N GLU A 102 30.04 10.31 33.37
CA GLU A 102 28.85 10.89 33.99
C GLU A 102 28.33 12.08 33.18
N LEU A 103 29.21 12.88 32.57
CA LEU A 103 28.81 13.95 31.65
C LEU A 103 28.08 13.39 30.43
N LEU A 104 28.58 12.30 29.84
CA LEU A 104 27.91 11.61 28.73
C LEU A 104 26.59 10.97 29.17
N ARG A 105 26.53 10.45 30.39
CA ARG A 105 25.30 9.91 30.98
C ARG A 105 24.21 10.97 31.12
N VAL A 106 24.57 12.13 31.63
CA VAL A 106 23.67 13.29 31.75
C VAL A 106 23.20 13.77 30.38
N VAL A 107 24.08 13.75 29.37
CA VAL A 107 23.74 14.09 27.98
C VAL A 107 22.75 13.08 27.37
N SER A 108 22.96 11.79 27.61
CA SER A 108 22.11 10.69 27.14
C SER A 108 20.73 10.68 27.80
N ARG A 109 20.64 11.00 29.09
CA ARG A 109 19.39 11.03 29.88
C ARG A 109 18.59 12.33 29.75
N GLU A 110 19.09 13.30 28.98
CA GLU A 110 18.47 14.63 28.82
C GLU A 110 18.31 15.41 30.14
N GLU A 111 19.18 15.15 31.13
CA GLU A 111 19.14 15.81 32.44
C GLU A 111 19.84 17.18 32.39
N ILE A 112 19.27 18.12 31.62
CA ILE A 112 19.83 19.48 31.36
C ILE A 112 20.17 20.23 32.67
N GLN A 113 19.46 19.93 33.76
CA GLN A 113 19.68 20.56 35.07
C GLN A 113 20.96 20.10 35.78
N LYS A 114 21.42 18.86 35.57
CA LYS A 114 22.65 18.33 36.20
C LYS A 114 23.91 18.57 35.37
N PHE A 115 23.76 18.87 34.08
CA PHE A 115 24.88 19.08 33.16
C PHE A 115 25.88 20.18 33.61
N PRO A 116 25.43 21.37 34.10
CA PRO A 116 26.34 22.44 34.52
C PRO A 116 27.22 22.07 35.72
N SER A 117 26.68 21.34 36.70
CA SER A 117 27.44 20.89 37.88
C SER A 117 28.51 19.88 37.48
N THR A 118 28.16 18.87 36.67
CA THR A 118 29.09 17.83 36.23
C THR A 118 30.21 18.41 35.35
N PHE A 119 29.90 19.36 34.46
CA PHE A 119 30.92 20.02 33.64
C PHE A 119 31.86 20.94 34.44
N THR A 120 31.35 21.58 35.51
CA THR A 120 32.18 22.40 36.41
C THR A 120 33.12 21.53 37.24
N GLU A 121 32.65 20.39 37.73
CA GLU A 121 33.47 19.39 38.41
C GLU A 121 34.59 18.89 37.49
N PHE A 122 34.26 18.51 36.24
CA PHE A 122 35.23 18.14 35.21
C PHE A 122 36.31 19.22 35.02
N ALA A 123 35.91 20.48 34.79
CA ALA A 123 36.85 21.57 34.54
C ALA A 123 37.79 21.85 35.73
N SER A 124 37.29 21.71 36.96
CA SER A 124 38.09 21.89 38.17
C SER A 124 39.16 20.79 38.33
N ARG A 125 38.79 19.54 38.07
CA ARG A 125 39.68 18.37 38.16
C ARG A 125 40.68 18.35 37.02
N TYR A 126 40.26 18.69 35.81
CA TYR A 126 41.16 18.86 34.66
C TYR A 126 42.25 19.91 34.95
N ALA A 127 41.90 21.02 35.59
CA ALA A 127 42.88 22.05 35.97
C ALA A 127 43.92 21.53 36.98
N GLN A 128 43.52 20.66 37.91
CA GLN A 128 44.43 20.01 38.84
C GLN A 128 45.36 19.02 38.13
N LEU A 129 44.82 18.20 37.23
CA LEU A 129 45.59 17.25 36.44
C LEU A 129 46.61 17.94 35.54
N TYR A 130 46.20 18.98 34.80
CA TYR A 130 47.08 19.75 33.92
C TYR A 130 48.31 20.27 34.69
N ARG A 131 48.10 20.82 35.90
CA ARG A 131 49.19 21.31 36.76
C ARG A 131 50.11 20.17 37.20
N ASN A 132 49.54 19.04 37.61
CA ASN A 132 50.31 17.87 38.05
C ASN A 132 51.17 17.30 36.91
N ILE A 133 50.62 17.13 35.70
CA ILE A 133 51.36 16.64 34.52
C ILE A 133 52.43 17.64 34.07
N LYS A 134 52.13 18.94 34.04
CA LYS A 134 53.10 20.00 33.69
C LYS A 134 54.27 20.05 34.68
N SER A 135 54.00 19.83 35.98
CA SER A 135 55.03 19.74 37.01
C SER A 135 55.91 18.49 36.86
N LEU A 136 55.34 17.36 36.44
CA LEU A 136 56.06 16.11 36.20
C LEU A 136 56.95 16.22 34.95
N ALA A 137 56.41 16.75 33.84
CA ALA A 137 57.14 16.94 32.59
C ALA A 137 58.34 17.89 32.76
N SER A 138 58.20 18.92 33.61
CA SER A 138 59.27 19.89 33.87
C SER A 138 60.41 19.34 34.74
N ASN A 139 60.15 18.28 35.53
CA ASN A 139 61.11 17.69 36.49
C ASN A 139 61.60 16.29 36.08
N HIS A 140 61.27 15.83 34.87
CA HIS A 140 61.65 14.50 34.38
C HIS A 140 63.17 14.44 34.08
N PRO A 141 63.90 13.39 34.52
CA PRO A 141 65.35 13.28 34.31
C PRO A 141 65.74 13.14 32.82
N ASP A 142 64.86 12.54 32.01
CA ASP A 142 65.03 12.38 30.56
C ASP A 142 64.22 13.44 29.79
N LYS A 143 64.92 14.26 28.99
CA LYS A 143 64.36 15.32 28.15
C LYS A 143 63.54 14.78 26.97
N GLN A 144 63.80 13.57 26.50
CA GLN A 144 63.03 12.96 25.41
C GLN A 144 61.64 12.53 25.90
N ILE A 145 61.57 11.87 27.05
CA ILE A 145 60.31 11.47 27.69
C ILE A 145 59.50 12.71 28.12
N ALA A 146 60.17 13.74 28.65
CA ALA A 146 59.53 15.03 28.94
C ALA A 146 58.85 15.65 27.70
N LYS A 147 59.50 15.53 26.53
CA LYS A 147 58.96 16.02 25.26
C LYS A 147 57.73 15.22 24.81
N ILE A 148 57.77 13.90 24.89
CA ILE A 148 56.62 13.03 24.53
C ILE A 148 55.42 13.31 25.46
N ILE A 149 55.66 13.49 26.77
CA ILE A 149 54.61 13.86 27.74
C ILE A 149 54.05 15.24 27.41
N ASN A 150 54.90 16.21 27.05
CA ASN A 150 54.47 17.56 26.73
C ASN A 150 53.71 17.65 25.39
N ASP A 151 54.08 16.83 24.40
CA ASP A 151 53.37 16.70 23.12
C ASP A 151 51.99 16.04 23.33
N GLY A 152 51.90 15.00 24.17
CA GLY A 152 50.63 14.39 24.59
C GLY A 152 49.74 15.35 25.40
N LEU A 153 50.33 16.17 26.26
CA LEU A 153 49.63 17.25 26.97
C LEU A 153 49.06 18.29 26.01
N GLY A 154 49.75 18.58 24.91
CA GLY A 154 49.27 19.50 23.86
C GLY A 154 47.99 19.00 23.18
N SER A 155 47.97 17.73 22.79
CA SER A 155 46.77 17.07 22.22
C SER A 155 45.59 17.11 23.20
N MET A 156 45.85 16.84 24.49
CA MET A 156 44.83 16.90 25.54
C MET A 156 44.26 18.32 25.73
N VAL A 157 45.12 19.34 25.70
CA VAL A 157 44.72 20.75 25.81
C VAL A 157 43.83 21.15 24.64
N GLU A 158 44.22 20.80 23.41
CA GLU A 158 43.42 21.10 22.22
C GLU A 158 42.03 20.45 22.29
N MET A 159 41.97 19.17 22.66
CA MET A 159 40.72 18.44 22.76
C MET A 159 39.83 18.94 23.93
N SER A 160 40.42 19.39 25.03
CA SER A 160 39.68 19.98 26.16
C SER A 160 38.98 21.29 25.79
N VAL A 161 39.63 22.12 24.95
CA VAL A 161 39.04 23.37 24.43
C VAL A 161 37.91 23.05 23.47
N ARG A 162 38.08 22.02 22.63
CA ARG A 162 37.03 21.52 21.75
C ARG A 162 35.83 21.00 22.56
N LEU A 163 36.08 20.21 23.60
CA LEU A 163 35.03 19.70 24.50
C LEU A 163 34.29 20.84 25.20
N ALA A 164 35.00 21.87 25.68
CA ALA A 164 34.36 23.03 26.28
C ALA A 164 33.49 23.81 25.28
N SER A 165 33.87 23.87 24.01
CA SER A 165 33.07 24.52 22.97
C SER A 165 31.81 23.72 22.62
N THR A 166 31.90 22.39 22.51
CA THR A 166 30.75 21.53 22.22
C THR A 166 29.79 21.43 23.42
N SER A 167 30.30 21.44 24.66
CA SER A 167 29.49 21.55 25.87
C SER A 167 28.68 22.85 25.94
N LYS A 168 29.23 23.98 25.47
CA LYS A 168 28.46 25.23 25.35
C LYS A 168 27.35 25.12 24.32
N LEU A 169 27.62 24.49 23.17
CA LEU A 169 26.62 24.29 22.13
C LEU A 169 25.46 23.39 22.62
N TYR A 170 25.78 22.30 23.31
CA TYR A 170 24.79 21.41 23.91
C TYR A 170 23.95 22.11 24.99
N ALA A 171 24.59 22.93 25.83
CA ALA A 171 23.89 23.70 26.86
C ALA A 171 23.01 24.84 26.31
N ALA A 172 23.34 25.35 25.11
CA ALA A 172 22.56 26.39 24.44
C ALA A 172 21.37 25.81 23.67
N ASP A 173 21.54 24.66 23.03
CA ASP A 173 20.50 23.97 22.25
C ASP A 173 20.74 22.45 22.27
N PRO A 174 20.08 21.69 23.18
CA PRO A 174 20.23 20.25 23.32
C PRO A 174 19.50 19.48 22.20
N ASN A 175 19.98 19.62 20.97
CA ASN A 175 19.50 18.90 19.79
C ASN A 175 20.30 17.60 19.52
N SER A 176 19.82 16.72 18.64
CA SER A 176 20.48 15.44 18.33
C SER A 176 21.90 15.58 17.76
N SER A 177 22.16 16.64 16.98
CA SER A 177 23.47 16.93 16.41
C SER A 177 24.49 17.35 17.48
N THR A 178 24.11 18.20 18.43
CA THR A 178 24.97 18.63 19.53
C THR A 178 25.28 17.50 20.50
N LYS A 179 24.33 16.57 20.72
CA LYS A 179 24.55 15.30 21.45
C LYS A 179 25.63 14.45 20.78
N LEU A 180 25.59 14.30 19.45
CA LEU A 180 26.61 13.56 18.71
C LEU A 180 27.98 14.24 18.82
N PHE A 181 28.03 15.56 18.64
CA PHE A 181 29.29 16.32 18.70
C PHE A 181 29.94 16.29 20.09
N ILE A 182 29.17 16.42 21.16
CA ILE A 182 29.72 16.32 22.53
C ILE A 182 30.20 14.90 22.83
N THR A 183 29.47 13.89 22.37
CA THR A 183 29.85 12.47 22.54
C THR A 183 31.15 12.14 21.81
N GLU A 184 31.29 12.55 20.55
CA GLU A 184 32.50 12.33 19.76
C GLU A 184 33.72 13.07 20.35
N THR A 185 33.50 14.30 20.82
CA THR A 185 34.57 15.12 21.40
C THR A 185 35.01 14.60 22.78
N ALA A 186 34.07 14.15 23.60
CA ALA A 186 34.36 13.54 24.90
C ALA A 186 35.11 12.21 24.76
N LYS A 187 34.76 11.40 23.74
CA LYS A 187 35.50 10.18 23.40
C LYS A 187 36.93 10.50 22.97
N SER A 188 37.10 11.43 22.03
CA SER A 188 38.42 11.87 21.56
C SER A 188 39.29 12.44 22.69
N PHE A 189 38.68 13.14 23.65
CA PHE A 189 39.35 13.63 24.85
C PHE A 189 39.81 12.48 25.75
N SER A 190 38.93 11.51 25.98
CA SER A 190 39.20 10.33 26.80
C SER A 190 40.30 9.45 26.20
N ASP A 191 40.31 9.28 24.88
CA ASP A 191 41.34 8.54 24.14
C ASP A 191 42.71 9.24 24.25
N SER A 192 42.72 10.57 24.12
CA SER A 192 43.94 11.39 24.27
C SER A 192 44.48 11.33 25.71
N LEU A 193 43.59 11.39 26.70
CA LEU A 193 43.92 11.27 28.12
C LEU A 193 44.45 9.87 28.46
N SER A 194 43.84 8.82 27.90
CA SER A 194 44.27 7.44 28.04
C SER A 194 45.63 7.22 27.37
N ASN A 195 45.86 7.71 26.16
CA ASN A 195 47.17 7.64 25.51
C ASN A 195 48.28 8.36 26.31
N LEU A 196 47.95 9.45 26.99
CA LEU A 196 48.86 10.14 27.89
C LEU A 196 49.15 9.31 29.15
N LEU A 197 48.13 8.66 29.74
CA LEU A 197 48.30 7.72 30.85
C LEU A 197 49.22 6.56 30.45
N LEU A 198 49.03 6.00 29.26
CA LEU A 198 49.84 4.90 28.72
C LEU A 198 51.29 5.30 28.49
N THR A 199 51.52 6.55 28.08
CA THR A 199 52.86 7.12 27.91
C THR A 199 53.56 7.35 29.27
N LEU A 200 52.80 7.77 30.29
CA LEU A 200 53.30 8.03 31.64
C LEU A 200 53.55 6.73 32.45
N LEU A 201 52.70 5.74 32.24
CA LEU A 201 52.84 4.39 32.75
C LEU A 201 53.62 3.55 31.72
N SER A 202 54.93 3.76 31.61
CA SER A 202 55.79 2.74 30.96
C SER A 202 55.60 1.41 31.69
N SER A 203 54.73 0.54 31.20
CA SER A 203 54.22 -0.59 31.98
C SER A 203 53.95 -1.80 31.12
N LYS A 204 54.20 -2.97 31.72
CA LYS A 204 54.14 -4.34 31.20
C LYS A 204 53.06 -4.56 30.11
N SER A 205 53.39 -5.39 29.11
CA SER A 205 52.51 -5.77 27.99
C SER A 205 51.12 -6.23 28.47
N GLY A 206 50.04 -5.76 27.83
CA GLY A 206 48.65 -6.13 28.19
C GLY A 206 47.93 -5.11 29.08
N ARG A 207 48.65 -4.25 29.82
CA ARG A 207 48.02 -3.20 30.65
C ARG A 207 47.38 -2.11 29.79
N ARG A 208 47.97 -1.84 28.63
CA ARG A 208 47.49 -0.82 27.70
C ARG A 208 46.11 -1.16 27.17
N GLU A 209 45.98 -2.39 26.72
CA GLU A 209 44.78 -2.97 26.14
C GLU A 209 43.69 -3.09 27.23
N CYS A 210 44.05 -3.52 28.45
CA CYS A 210 43.15 -3.59 29.62
C CYS A 210 42.53 -2.23 29.99
N GLU A 211 43.35 -1.19 30.15
CA GLU A 211 42.88 0.16 30.51
C GLU A 211 42.07 0.80 29.37
N ASN A 212 42.50 0.64 28.12
CA ASN A 212 41.76 1.13 26.96
C ASN A 212 40.36 0.50 26.89
N TYR A 213 40.28 -0.81 27.04
CA TYR A 213 39.01 -1.54 26.94
C TYR A 213 38.05 -1.22 28.10
N LYS A 214 38.57 -1.11 29.33
CA LYS A 214 37.80 -0.67 30.51
C LYS A 214 37.17 0.70 30.27
N ASN A 215 37.94 1.63 29.72
CA ASN A 215 37.48 2.98 29.41
C ASN A 215 36.43 2.96 28.29
N LEU A 216 36.63 2.17 27.24
CA LEU A 216 35.66 2.02 26.17
C LEU A 216 34.30 1.50 26.68
N MET A 217 34.30 0.50 27.56
CA MET A 217 33.10 -0.06 28.18
C MET A 217 32.34 0.95 29.04
N LYS A 218 33.04 1.69 29.92
CA LYS A 218 32.41 2.72 30.78
C LYS A 218 31.95 3.95 29.99
N LEU A 219 32.71 4.40 29.00
CA LEU A 219 32.51 5.71 28.35
C LEU A 219 31.67 5.67 27.09
N THR A 220 31.69 4.54 26.38
CA THR A 220 30.99 4.41 25.09
C THR A 220 29.79 3.50 25.19
N TYR A 221 29.96 2.28 25.70
CA TYR A 221 28.89 1.28 25.65
C TYR A 221 27.84 1.43 26.74
N SER A 222 28.22 1.85 27.96
CA SER A 222 27.26 2.11 29.03
C SER A 222 26.29 3.25 28.69
N PRO A 223 26.75 4.44 28.26
CA PRO A 223 25.85 5.51 27.80
C PRO A 223 25.04 5.13 26.54
N MET A 224 25.60 4.31 25.64
CA MET A 224 24.89 3.82 24.45
C MET A 224 23.67 2.99 24.82
N LEU A 225 23.81 2.03 25.75
CA LEU A 225 22.70 1.21 26.23
C LEU A 225 21.65 2.02 26.99
N GLU A 226 22.07 3.02 27.77
CA GLU A 226 21.15 3.94 28.44
C GLU A 226 20.38 4.85 27.46
N SER A 227 20.93 5.04 26.25
CA SER A 227 20.34 5.83 25.17
C SER A 227 19.63 4.99 24.09
N SER A 228 19.14 3.80 24.43
CA SER A 228 18.42 2.88 23.52
C SER A 228 17.11 3.44 22.94
N ASN A 229 16.79 4.70 23.20
CA ASN A 229 15.73 5.46 22.53
C ASN A 229 16.12 5.98 21.14
N CYS A 230 17.39 5.83 20.73
CA CYS A 230 17.89 6.28 19.44
C CYS A 230 18.23 5.09 18.54
N GLU A 231 17.87 5.21 17.25
CA GLU A 231 18.16 4.18 16.24
C GLU A 231 19.68 3.95 16.14
N ILE A 232 20.10 2.72 16.46
CA ILE A 232 21.44 2.25 16.14
C ILE A 232 21.37 1.74 14.71
N PHE A 233 22.16 2.34 13.83
CA PHE A 233 22.13 2.30 12.36
C PHE A 233 22.19 0.91 11.68
N THR A 234 22.09 -0.17 12.43
CA THR A 234 21.82 -1.50 11.93
C THR A 234 20.33 -1.63 11.59
N ARG A 235 19.93 -1.59 10.32
CA ARG A 235 18.58 -2.04 9.88
C ARG A 235 18.40 -3.57 10.01
N LYS A 236 18.97 -4.16 11.06
CA LYS A 236 18.87 -5.60 11.34
C LYS A 236 17.56 -5.84 12.08
N PRO A 237 16.80 -6.87 11.73
CA PRO A 237 15.61 -7.22 12.50
C PRO A 237 16.00 -7.82 13.86
N TYR A 238 15.06 -7.79 14.80
CA TYR A 238 15.26 -8.25 16.18
C TYR A 238 15.73 -9.71 16.26
N ASN A 239 15.13 -10.59 15.45
CA ASN A 239 15.49 -12.02 15.36
C ASN A 239 16.93 -12.27 14.87
N VAL A 240 17.42 -11.48 13.91
CA VAL A 240 18.80 -11.58 13.41
C VAL A 240 19.79 -11.13 14.49
N CYS A 241 19.42 -10.13 15.31
CA CYS A 241 20.26 -9.70 16.43
C CYS A 241 20.43 -10.83 17.46
N ILE A 242 19.37 -11.57 17.78
CA ILE A 242 19.43 -12.75 18.66
C ILE A 242 20.34 -13.82 18.05
N GLN A 243 20.10 -14.19 16.79
CA GLN A 243 20.88 -15.25 16.12
C GLN A 243 22.37 -14.92 16.05
N GLU A 244 22.73 -13.66 15.80
CA GLU A 244 24.12 -13.21 15.80
C GLU A 244 24.74 -13.30 17.19
N ILE A 245 24.05 -12.82 18.24
CA ILE A 245 24.52 -12.91 19.63
C ILE A 245 24.73 -14.38 20.02
N GLU A 246 23.78 -15.26 19.71
CA GLU A 246 23.90 -16.69 20.00
C GLU A 246 25.05 -17.36 19.27
N LYS A 247 25.21 -17.07 17.97
CA LYS A 247 26.30 -17.61 17.16
C LYS A 247 27.66 -17.15 17.68
N MET A 248 27.76 -15.91 18.13
CA MET A 248 28.97 -15.33 18.70
C MET A 248 29.29 -15.91 20.07
N TYR A 249 28.28 -16.05 20.92
CA TYR A 249 28.41 -16.71 22.23
C TYR A 249 28.83 -18.18 22.09
N ALA A 250 28.19 -18.94 21.19
CA ALA A 250 28.47 -20.36 21.01
C ALA A 250 29.86 -20.65 20.44
N ASN A 251 30.33 -19.83 19.48
CA ASN A 251 31.55 -20.11 18.71
C ASN A 251 32.79 -19.36 19.22
N LYS A 252 32.65 -18.09 19.63
CA LYS A 252 33.80 -17.23 19.95
C LYS A 252 34.00 -17.04 21.45
N PHE A 253 32.94 -16.81 22.24
CA PHE A 253 33.07 -16.54 23.68
C PHE A 253 33.76 -17.70 24.42
N LYS A 254 33.38 -18.96 24.15
CA LYS A 254 34.01 -20.13 24.79
C LYS A 254 35.53 -20.24 24.52
N GLN A 255 35.97 -19.83 23.34
CA GLN A 255 37.40 -19.83 22.99
C GLN A 255 38.15 -18.70 23.70
N ILE A 256 37.54 -17.51 23.75
CA ILE A 256 38.09 -16.34 24.45
C ILE A 256 38.14 -16.59 25.96
N GLU A 257 37.10 -17.15 26.56
CA GLU A 257 37.03 -17.57 27.97
C GLU A 257 38.21 -18.50 28.30
N HIS A 258 38.43 -19.54 27.50
CA HIS A 258 39.55 -20.47 27.68
C HIS A 258 40.93 -19.78 27.56
N ASN A 259 41.08 -18.87 26.58
CA ASN A 259 42.35 -18.17 26.36
C ASN A 259 42.67 -17.14 27.45
N LEU A 260 41.65 -16.44 27.98
CA LEU A 260 41.80 -15.52 29.12
C LEU A 260 42.18 -16.28 30.39
N ILE A 261 41.51 -17.41 30.67
CA ILE A 261 41.83 -18.29 31.80
C ILE A 261 43.29 -18.76 31.69
N LYS A 262 43.70 -19.30 30.54
CA LYS A 262 45.06 -19.78 30.30
C LYS A 262 46.14 -18.68 30.40
N SER A 263 45.78 -17.44 30.07
CA SER A 263 46.68 -16.28 30.20
C SER A 263 46.92 -15.90 31.66
N THR A 264 45.98 -16.21 32.56
CA THR A 264 46.07 -15.90 33.99
C THR A 264 46.87 -16.96 34.79
N GLU A 265 47.23 -18.09 34.18
CA GLU A 265 47.90 -19.22 34.86
C GLU A 265 49.41 -18.99 35.10
N ASN A 266 50.15 -18.45 34.13
CA ASN A 266 51.62 -18.30 34.16
C ASN A 266 52.07 -16.88 33.80
N GLU A 267 53.17 -16.42 34.41
CA GLU A 267 53.74 -15.08 34.13
C GLU A 267 54.20 -14.93 32.65
N ASN A 268 54.64 -16.02 32.01
CA ASN A 268 54.98 -16.05 30.59
C ASN A 268 53.75 -16.01 29.65
N SER A 269 52.58 -16.50 30.08
CA SER A 269 51.36 -16.45 29.28
C SER A 269 50.64 -15.11 29.38
N MET A 270 50.94 -14.30 30.40
CA MET A 270 50.47 -12.91 30.52
C MET A 270 50.98 -11.99 29.41
N LEU A 271 52.02 -12.37 28.66
CA LEU A 271 52.47 -11.61 27.47
C LEU A 271 51.40 -11.56 26.36
N ASN A 272 50.56 -12.60 26.26
CA ASN A 272 49.50 -12.70 25.25
C ASN A 272 48.16 -12.12 25.73
N ILE A 273 48.08 -11.63 26.97
CA ILE A 273 46.80 -11.19 27.55
C ILE A 273 46.24 -9.97 26.80
N GLY A 274 47.10 -9.10 26.26
CA GLY A 274 46.66 -7.95 25.46
C GLY A 274 45.82 -8.36 24.25
N LYS A 275 46.27 -9.35 23.48
CA LYS A 275 45.53 -9.87 22.32
C LYS A 275 44.22 -10.55 22.73
N ASN A 276 44.21 -11.29 23.83
CA ASN A 276 42.99 -11.94 24.32
C ASN A 276 41.98 -10.92 24.86
N ILE A 277 42.44 -9.78 25.39
CA ILE A 277 41.60 -8.65 25.79
C ILE A 277 41.02 -7.96 24.55
N GLU A 278 41.80 -7.76 23.48
CA GLU A 278 41.30 -7.22 22.20
C GLU A 278 40.24 -8.15 21.57
N ASP A 279 40.46 -9.47 21.55
CA ASP A 279 39.47 -10.44 21.06
C ASP A 279 38.18 -10.40 21.91
N TRP A 280 38.31 -10.16 23.22
CA TRP A 280 37.17 -10.00 24.14
C TRP A 280 36.43 -8.68 23.90
N GLU A 281 37.16 -7.61 23.59
CA GLU A 281 36.63 -6.30 23.21
C GLU A 281 35.78 -6.38 21.95
N ASP A 282 36.29 -6.99 20.89
CA ASP A 282 35.58 -7.13 19.61
C ASP A 282 34.26 -7.90 19.80
N LEU A 283 34.30 -8.99 20.57
CA LEU A 283 33.13 -9.81 20.84
C LEU A 283 32.04 -9.02 21.60
N LEU A 284 32.40 -8.42 22.73
CA LEU A 284 31.42 -7.71 23.56
C LEU A 284 30.93 -6.43 22.91
N THR A 285 31.77 -5.76 22.12
CA THR A 285 31.35 -4.65 21.25
C THR A 285 30.20 -5.06 20.33
N GLU A 286 30.31 -6.22 19.67
CA GLU A 286 29.28 -6.72 18.75
C GLU A 286 28.00 -7.13 19.50
N ILE A 287 28.14 -7.81 20.66
CA ILE A 287 27.01 -8.19 21.52
C ILE A 287 26.25 -6.94 21.99
N LEU A 288 26.93 -5.95 22.59
CA LEU A 288 26.28 -4.77 23.17
C LEU A 288 25.65 -3.88 22.10
N LYS A 289 26.23 -3.79 20.89
CA LYS A 289 25.61 -3.10 19.74
C LYS A 289 24.30 -3.78 19.33
N ASN A 290 24.31 -5.10 19.17
CA ASN A 290 23.11 -5.86 18.82
C ASN A 290 22.06 -5.83 19.94
N THR A 291 22.46 -5.86 21.21
CA THR A 291 21.56 -5.70 22.37
C THR A 291 20.90 -4.33 22.40
N SER A 292 21.69 -3.27 22.19
CA SER A 292 21.15 -1.91 22.20
C SER A 292 20.19 -1.68 21.03
N HIS A 293 20.48 -2.27 19.86
CA HIS A 293 19.58 -2.26 18.72
C HIS A 293 18.29 -3.06 18.97
N ALA A 294 18.41 -4.25 19.57
CA ALA A 294 17.28 -5.07 19.97
C ALA A 294 16.38 -4.36 20.99
N SER A 295 16.97 -3.65 21.97
CA SER A 295 16.25 -2.81 22.93
C SER A 295 15.50 -1.68 22.21
N TYR A 296 16.13 -0.98 21.26
CA TYR A 296 15.44 0.04 20.45
C TYR A 296 14.23 -0.52 19.70
N MET A 297 14.39 -1.68 19.04
CA MET A 297 13.30 -2.36 18.31
C MET A 297 12.13 -2.77 19.23
N LEU A 298 12.41 -3.14 20.48
CA LEU A 298 11.36 -3.45 21.44
C LEU A 298 10.56 -2.22 21.87
N GLY A 299 11.24 -1.09 22.10
CA GLY A 299 10.56 0.16 22.40
C GLY A 299 9.67 0.63 21.24
N VAL A 300 10.15 0.49 20.01
CA VAL A 300 9.40 0.83 18.78
C VAL A 300 8.23 -0.12 18.53
N SER A 301 8.33 -1.38 18.95
CA SER A 301 7.28 -2.38 18.74
C SER A 301 6.00 -2.15 19.55
N ASP A 302 6.05 -1.27 20.55
CA ASP A 302 4.89 -0.96 21.38
C ASP A 302 3.87 -0.08 20.66
N THR A 303 2.58 -0.33 20.90
CA THR A 303 1.46 0.40 20.27
C THR A 303 1.33 1.84 20.75
N THR A 304 1.88 2.17 21.93
CA THR A 304 1.92 3.55 22.45
C THR A 304 3.06 4.38 21.87
N SER A 305 4.00 3.73 21.17
CA SER A 305 5.11 4.41 20.50
C SER A 305 4.65 4.97 19.16
N THR A 306 4.78 6.28 18.97
CA THR A 306 4.34 6.95 17.74
C THR A 306 5.51 7.22 16.81
N ALA A 307 5.42 6.70 15.59
CA ALA A 307 6.29 7.07 14.48
C ALA A 307 5.91 8.48 14.02
N GLU A 308 6.67 9.50 14.41
CA GLU A 308 6.37 10.84 13.90
C GLU A 308 6.86 11.01 12.45
N TYR A 309 8.04 10.50 12.06
CA TYR A 309 8.39 10.21 10.64
C TYR A 309 9.51 9.17 10.53
N ALA A 310 9.33 8.13 9.70
CA ALA A 310 10.39 7.17 9.38
C ALA A 310 11.48 7.81 8.50
N THR A 311 12.75 7.60 8.85
CA THR A 311 13.91 8.05 8.07
C THR A 311 13.95 7.35 6.71
N ILE A 312 13.62 8.10 5.66
CA ILE A 312 13.72 7.56 4.30
C ILE A 312 15.19 7.52 3.84
N PHE A 313 16.07 8.32 4.45
CA PHE A 313 17.50 8.43 4.12
C PHE A 313 18.43 8.25 5.32
N ASP A 314 19.50 7.48 5.12
CA ASP A 314 20.60 7.28 6.06
C ASP A 314 21.80 8.14 5.63
N GLU A 315 22.00 9.26 6.33
CA GLU A 315 23.10 10.21 6.11
C GLU A 315 24.47 9.54 6.24
N LYS A 316 24.62 8.55 7.13
CA LYS A 316 25.89 7.83 7.33
C LYS A 316 26.16 6.89 6.18
N LYS A 317 25.13 6.23 5.63
CA LYS A 317 25.27 5.37 4.44
C LYS A 317 25.63 6.19 3.20
N ILE A 318 25.06 7.38 3.03
CA ILE A 318 25.45 8.29 1.94
C ILE A 318 26.89 8.78 2.11
N LYS A 319 27.30 9.14 3.34
CA LYS A 319 28.70 9.49 3.64
C LYS A 319 29.67 8.31 3.43
N SER A 320 29.25 7.09 3.76
CA SER A 320 30.03 5.88 3.50
C SER A 320 30.21 5.64 1.99
N LEU A 321 29.13 5.78 1.21
CA LEU A 321 29.17 5.66 -0.25
C LEU A 321 30.00 6.79 -0.88
N GLN A 322 29.93 8.00 -0.32
CA GLN A 322 30.80 9.12 -0.70
C GLN A 322 32.27 8.80 -0.46
N ASN A 323 32.62 8.20 0.68
CA ASN A 323 33.98 7.77 0.98
C ASN A 323 34.45 6.63 0.05
N GLU A 324 33.56 5.69 -0.29
CA GLU A 324 33.84 4.63 -1.27
C GLU A 324 34.15 5.25 -2.65
N ILE A 325 33.35 6.23 -3.09
CA ILE A 325 33.62 6.99 -4.32
C ILE A 325 34.98 7.69 -4.20
N ILE A 326 35.24 8.47 -3.15
CA ILE A 326 36.52 9.19 -2.97
C ILE A 326 37.71 8.22 -3.03
N ALA A 327 37.63 7.07 -2.38
CA ALA A 327 38.69 6.05 -2.38
C ALA A 327 38.99 5.50 -3.79
N THR A 328 37.96 5.27 -4.63
CA THR A 328 38.18 4.84 -6.02
C THR A 328 38.93 5.88 -6.86
N PHE A 329 38.67 7.17 -6.64
CA PHE A 329 39.37 8.26 -7.32
C PHE A 329 40.81 8.43 -6.80
N GLU A 330 41.03 8.23 -5.50
CA GLU A 330 42.36 8.29 -4.89
C GLU A 330 43.28 7.16 -5.34
N ALA A 331 42.73 5.98 -5.63
CA ALA A 331 43.50 4.84 -6.13
C ALA A 331 44.23 5.10 -7.46
N ILE A 332 43.67 5.95 -8.34
CA ILE A 332 44.35 6.41 -9.56
C ILE A 332 45.21 7.65 -9.29
N GLU A 333 44.72 8.58 -8.48
CA GLU A 333 45.40 9.85 -8.17
C GLU A 333 46.80 9.63 -7.59
N TYR A 334 46.94 8.66 -6.67
CA TYR A 334 48.18 8.36 -5.95
C TYR A 334 48.95 7.15 -6.48
N LYS A 335 48.54 6.56 -7.62
CA LYS A 335 49.28 5.45 -8.20
C LYS A 335 50.68 5.88 -8.64
N GLU A 336 51.70 5.24 -8.07
CA GLU A 336 53.10 5.40 -8.47
C GLU A 336 53.42 4.48 -9.67
N GLY A 337 53.76 5.06 -10.83
CA GLY A 337 54.07 4.34 -12.08
C GLY A 337 53.27 4.82 -13.30
N VAL A 338 53.54 4.22 -14.47
CA VAL A 338 52.82 4.49 -15.74
C VAL A 338 51.39 3.97 -15.63
N ILE A 339 50.41 4.80 -15.97
CA ILE A 339 48.99 4.40 -15.95
C ILE A 339 48.71 3.58 -17.21
N ARG A 340 48.37 2.30 -17.05
CA ARG A 340 48.04 1.41 -18.18
C ARG A 340 46.55 1.45 -18.49
N ASP A 341 46.17 1.15 -19.74
CA ASP A 341 44.77 1.06 -20.16
C ASP A 341 43.93 0.13 -19.27
N THR A 342 44.52 -0.98 -18.80
CA THR A 342 43.86 -1.91 -17.87
C THR A 342 43.50 -1.28 -16.52
N ASP A 343 44.27 -0.31 -16.07
CA ASP A 343 44.03 0.40 -14.81
C ASP A 343 42.90 1.44 -14.96
N ILE A 344 42.83 2.07 -16.14
CA ILE A 344 41.75 2.98 -16.52
C ILE A 344 40.43 2.19 -16.62
N ASP A 345 40.45 0.99 -17.22
CA ASP A 345 39.26 0.14 -17.33
C ASP A 345 38.74 -0.39 -15.98
N LEU A 346 39.66 -0.76 -15.07
CA LEU A 346 39.29 -1.13 -13.70
C LEU A 346 38.67 0.06 -12.95
N PHE A 347 39.27 1.25 -13.05
CA PHE A 347 38.71 2.46 -12.46
C PHE A 347 37.34 2.84 -13.03
N LYS A 348 37.14 2.72 -14.35
CA LYS A 348 35.83 2.96 -14.97
C LYS A 348 34.78 2.04 -14.37
N LYS A 349 35.11 0.75 -14.19
CA LYS A 349 34.20 -0.25 -13.61
C LYS A 349 33.89 0.05 -12.15
N ASP A 350 34.91 0.33 -11.34
CA ASP A 350 34.74 0.55 -9.89
C ASP A 350 34.05 1.89 -9.59
N SER A 351 34.39 2.95 -10.32
CA SER A 351 33.71 4.26 -10.24
C SER A 351 32.24 4.17 -10.64
N PHE A 352 31.92 3.46 -11.74
CA PHE A 352 30.54 3.27 -12.18
C PHE A 352 29.74 2.43 -11.17
N LYS A 353 30.37 1.42 -10.56
CA LYS A 353 29.75 0.61 -9.51
C LYS A 353 29.46 1.42 -8.25
N ALA A 354 30.42 2.20 -7.77
CA ALA A 354 30.24 3.06 -6.58
C ALA A 354 29.15 4.12 -6.79
N VAL A 355 29.13 4.77 -7.96
CA VAL A 355 28.06 5.73 -8.33
C VAL A 355 26.71 5.02 -8.51
N SER A 356 26.67 3.83 -9.11
CA SER A 356 25.43 3.08 -9.28
C SER A 356 24.83 2.61 -7.95
N ASN A 357 25.66 2.26 -6.96
CA ASN A 357 25.21 1.93 -5.61
C ASN A 357 24.54 3.14 -4.94
N LEU A 358 25.10 4.34 -5.11
CA LEU A 358 24.52 5.59 -4.62
C LEU A 358 23.18 5.91 -5.31
N VAL A 359 23.12 5.78 -6.64
CA VAL A 359 21.90 5.99 -7.44
C VAL A 359 20.80 5.03 -7.02
N PHE A 360 21.14 3.74 -6.86
CA PHE A 360 20.19 2.71 -6.42
C PHE A 360 19.62 3.05 -5.05
N TYR A 361 20.49 3.37 -4.09
CA TYR A 361 20.07 3.75 -2.75
C TYR A 361 19.14 4.98 -2.74
N CYS A 362 19.45 6.01 -3.54
CA CYS A 362 18.60 7.20 -3.64
C CYS A 362 17.25 6.90 -4.33
N LYS A 363 17.21 6.03 -5.35
CA LYS A 363 15.96 5.63 -6.02
C LYS A 363 15.05 4.78 -5.14
N GLU A 364 15.64 3.85 -4.38
CA GLU A 364 14.93 3.05 -3.38
C GLU A 364 14.29 3.97 -2.33
N ALA A 365 15.05 4.95 -1.84
CA ALA A 365 14.55 5.95 -0.90
C ALA A 365 13.45 6.85 -1.51
N ILE A 366 13.57 7.29 -2.78
CA ILE A 366 12.51 8.04 -3.48
C ILE A 366 11.21 7.23 -3.58
N SER A 367 11.28 5.91 -3.78
CA SER A 367 10.09 5.06 -3.88
C SER A 367 9.29 5.00 -2.57
N SER A 368 9.95 5.22 -1.43
CA SER A 368 9.32 5.28 -0.11
C SER A 368 8.77 6.67 0.25
N LEU A 369 9.12 7.72 -0.51
CA LEU A 369 8.62 9.11 -0.32
C LEU A 369 7.23 9.29 -0.93
N THR A 370 6.17 8.68 -0.40
CA THR A 370 4.80 8.91 -0.90
C THR A 370 4.25 10.27 -0.42
N GLY A 371 4.08 11.24 -1.34
CA GLY A 371 3.34 12.48 -1.06
C GLY A 371 4.05 13.81 -1.38
N ASN A 372 5.38 13.84 -1.56
CA ASN A 372 6.14 15.08 -1.82
C ASN A 372 6.82 15.10 -3.20
N ALA A 373 6.06 15.39 -4.26
CA ALA A 373 6.54 15.37 -5.65
C ALA A 373 7.71 16.34 -5.95
N SER A 374 7.81 17.46 -5.23
CA SER A 374 8.90 18.44 -5.38
C SER A 374 10.24 17.92 -4.85
N LEU A 375 10.24 17.29 -3.67
CA LEU A 375 11.44 16.70 -3.06
C LEU A 375 11.92 15.48 -3.84
N GLN A 376 11.00 14.61 -4.29
CA GLN A 376 11.33 13.50 -5.18
C GLN A 376 12.04 13.97 -6.45
N LYS A 377 11.54 15.06 -7.06
CA LYS A 377 12.14 15.66 -8.25
C LYS A 377 13.53 16.24 -7.96
N ASN A 378 13.69 17.01 -6.88
CA ASN A 378 14.98 17.60 -6.52
C ASN A 378 16.07 16.55 -6.22
N ILE A 379 15.69 15.43 -5.59
CA ILE A 379 16.61 14.31 -5.32
C ILE A 379 16.97 13.60 -6.63
N MET A 380 16.00 13.35 -7.52
CA MET A 380 16.26 12.76 -8.83
C MET A 380 17.17 13.65 -9.68
N ASP A 381 16.92 14.96 -9.72
CA ASP A 381 17.74 15.93 -10.46
C ASP A 381 19.19 15.94 -9.93
N GLY A 382 19.39 15.81 -8.61
CA GLY A 382 20.71 15.67 -7.99
C GLY A 382 21.42 14.34 -8.34
N VAL A 383 20.68 13.23 -8.34
CA VAL A 383 21.19 11.90 -8.72
C VAL A 383 21.55 11.84 -10.21
N ASP A 384 20.74 12.46 -11.06
CA ASP A 384 20.97 12.57 -12.50
C ASP A 384 22.19 13.45 -12.79
N ALA A 385 22.39 14.54 -12.03
CA ALA A 385 23.59 15.36 -12.11
C ALA A 385 24.87 14.56 -11.77
N ILE A 386 24.86 13.78 -10.67
CA ILE A 386 26.00 12.92 -10.28
C ILE A 386 26.29 11.89 -11.38
N THR A 387 25.25 11.26 -11.92
CA THR A 387 25.37 10.26 -13.01
C THR A 387 25.92 10.89 -14.28
N ALA A 388 25.48 12.10 -14.63
CA ALA A 388 25.98 12.85 -15.77
C ALA A 388 27.44 13.27 -15.58
N THR A 389 27.82 13.76 -14.40
CA THR A 389 29.21 14.13 -14.07
C THR A 389 30.13 12.90 -14.13
N ALA A 390 29.69 11.75 -13.62
CA ALA A 390 30.44 10.48 -13.73
C ALA A 390 30.60 10.03 -15.19
N LYS A 391 29.53 10.07 -15.99
CA LYS A 391 29.58 9.72 -17.42
C LYS A 391 30.48 10.66 -18.21
N ASN A 392 30.41 11.97 -17.93
CA ASN A 392 31.26 12.97 -18.56
C ASN A 392 32.74 12.80 -18.17
N SER A 393 33.03 12.40 -16.93
CA SER A 393 34.40 12.07 -16.51
C SER A 393 34.96 10.89 -17.31
N LEU A 394 34.14 9.89 -17.61
CA LEU A 394 34.49 8.72 -18.40
C LEU A 394 34.72 9.07 -19.88
N ILE A 395 33.83 9.89 -20.47
CA ILE A 395 34.00 10.41 -21.84
C ILE A 395 35.26 11.27 -21.95
N ASN A 396 35.53 12.11 -20.94
CA ASN A 396 36.74 12.93 -20.91
C ASN A 396 38.01 12.08 -20.81
N LEU A 397 37.99 10.98 -20.06
CA LEU A 397 39.09 10.01 -20.01
C LEU A 397 39.29 9.29 -21.36
N ASP A 398 38.20 8.90 -22.04
CA ASP A 398 38.28 8.29 -23.38
C ASP A 398 38.81 9.26 -24.44
N SER A 399 38.45 10.54 -24.33
CA SER A 399 38.97 11.60 -25.21
C SER A 399 40.43 11.95 -24.91
N ALA A 400 40.86 11.85 -23.65
CA ALA A 400 42.22 12.11 -23.19
C ALA A 400 43.20 10.96 -23.50
N ASN A 401 42.69 9.75 -23.77
CA ASN A 401 43.46 8.60 -24.28
C ASN A 401 44.01 8.81 -25.71
N LYS A 402 43.78 9.98 -26.32
CA LYS A 402 44.55 10.45 -27.48
C LYS A 402 45.27 11.75 -27.11
N PRO A 403 46.58 11.80 -27.37
CA PRO A 403 47.67 11.54 -26.43
C PRO A 403 47.85 12.67 -25.40
N LEU A 404 47.76 12.38 -24.10
CA LEU A 404 48.21 13.28 -23.01
C LEU A 404 48.95 12.46 -21.95
N ASN A 405 50.08 12.99 -21.48
CA ASN A 405 50.95 12.41 -20.44
C ASN A 405 50.14 11.92 -19.21
N ASP A 406 50.67 10.95 -18.46
CA ASP A 406 50.09 10.41 -17.20
C ASP A 406 49.57 11.51 -16.24
N GLN A 407 50.18 12.70 -16.29
CA GLN A 407 49.77 13.88 -15.55
C GLN A 407 48.40 14.46 -15.97
N GLY A 408 48.08 14.47 -17.26
CA GLY A 408 46.79 14.94 -17.78
C GLY A 408 45.62 14.03 -17.40
N VAL A 409 45.88 12.72 -17.30
CA VAL A 409 44.92 11.74 -16.76
C VAL A 409 44.68 12.02 -15.27
N LYS A 410 45.75 12.17 -14.47
CA LYS A 410 45.65 12.52 -13.04
C LYS A 410 44.92 13.85 -12.79
N ASP A 411 45.17 14.88 -13.59
CA ASP A 411 44.50 16.18 -13.45
C ASP A 411 43.01 16.12 -13.85
N THR A 412 42.65 15.29 -14.83
CA THR A 412 41.26 15.05 -15.23
C THR A 412 40.50 14.28 -14.15
N VAL A 413 41.13 13.27 -13.54
CA VAL A 413 40.59 12.51 -12.40
C VAL A 413 40.40 13.43 -11.18
N LYS A 414 41.37 14.30 -10.86
CA LYS A 414 41.26 15.29 -9.77
C LYS A 414 40.09 16.26 -9.97
N LYS A 415 39.93 16.79 -11.19
CA LYS A 415 38.78 17.67 -11.52
C LYS A 415 37.45 16.93 -11.38
N SER A 416 37.39 15.69 -11.85
CA SER A 416 36.18 14.87 -11.79
C SER A 416 35.80 14.48 -10.35
N LYS A 417 36.79 14.12 -9.52
CA LYS A 417 36.63 13.87 -8.08
C LYS A 417 36.01 15.08 -7.37
N LYS A 418 36.51 16.28 -7.66
CA LYS A 418 35.99 17.52 -7.06
C LYS A 418 34.55 17.79 -7.47
N LEU A 419 34.22 17.68 -8.76
CA LEU A 419 32.87 17.91 -9.27
C LEU A 419 31.84 16.92 -8.67
N ILE A 420 32.17 15.63 -8.64
CA ILE A 420 31.29 14.60 -8.05
C ILE A 420 31.11 14.84 -6.55
N ASN A 421 32.18 15.22 -5.83
CA ASN A 421 32.09 15.50 -4.41
C ASN A 421 31.24 16.76 -4.11
N ASP A 422 31.33 17.78 -4.96
CA ASP A 422 30.50 18.99 -4.87
C ASP A 422 29.01 18.65 -5.11
N ASP A 423 28.72 17.78 -6.10
CA ASP A 423 27.35 17.32 -6.39
C ASP A 423 26.78 16.43 -5.26
N ILE A 424 27.57 15.52 -4.69
CA ILE A 424 27.19 14.73 -3.50
C ILE A 424 26.96 15.65 -2.28
N SER A 425 27.78 16.69 -2.11
CA SER A 425 27.60 17.66 -1.03
C SER A 425 26.33 18.49 -1.18
N ARG A 426 25.93 18.82 -2.41
CA ARG A 426 24.63 19.46 -2.69
C ARG A 426 23.47 18.52 -2.35
N LEU A 427 23.60 17.24 -2.70
CA LEU A 427 22.60 16.21 -2.36
C LEU A 427 22.47 16.06 -0.83
N LEU A 428 23.58 16.02 -0.09
CA LEU A 428 23.59 16.00 1.38
C LEU A 428 22.90 17.23 1.98
N LYS A 429 23.08 18.40 1.39
CA LYS A 429 22.41 19.63 1.84
C LYS A 429 20.89 19.61 1.61
N ILE A 430 20.41 18.91 0.56
CA ILE A 430 18.97 18.67 0.36
C ILE A 430 18.43 17.76 1.46
N PHE A 431 19.22 16.79 1.95
CA PHE A 431 18.84 15.93 3.06
C PHE A 431 18.82 16.64 4.43
N GLU A 432 19.53 17.77 4.59
CA GLU A 432 19.52 18.58 5.82
C GLU A 432 18.26 19.46 5.99
N THR A 433 17.37 19.51 4.99
CA THR A 433 16.13 20.31 4.97
C THR A 433 15.16 19.84 6.07
N PRO A 434 14.45 20.74 6.79
CA PRO A 434 13.58 20.38 7.92
C PRO A 434 12.46 19.38 7.60
N GLU A 435 12.01 19.31 6.35
CA GLU A 435 10.99 18.36 5.85
C GLU A 435 11.54 16.92 5.69
N MET A 436 12.87 16.77 5.72
CA MET A 436 13.61 15.51 5.60
C MET A 436 14.31 15.12 6.92
N ARG A 437 14.18 15.95 7.96
CA ARG A 437 14.78 15.70 9.27
C ARG A 437 14.09 14.52 9.96
N CYS A 438 14.92 13.69 10.57
CA CYS A 438 14.49 12.68 11.52
C CYS A 438 13.71 13.36 12.66
N ILE A 439 12.43 13.02 12.81
CA ILE A 439 11.77 13.12 14.10
C ILE A 439 11.93 11.73 14.73
N PRO A 440 12.79 11.59 15.76
CA PRO A 440 13.02 10.28 16.38
C PRO A 440 11.70 9.72 16.88
N TRP A 441 11.55 8.39 16.81
CA TRP A 441 10.39 7.70 17.37
C TRP A 441 10.17 8.15 18.81
N HIS A 442 8.95 8.60 19.13
CA HIS A 442 8.59 8.83 20.51
C HIS A 442 8.22 7.48 21.12
N ILE A 443 9.15 6.89 21.86
CA ILE A 443 8.89 5.64 22.58
C ILE A 443 8.06 5.96 23.81
N GLY A 444 6.85 5.39 23.85
CA GLY A 444 5.91 5.54 24.96
C GLY A 444 6.44 4.93 26.26
N GLU A 445 5.79 5.26 27.38
CA GLU A 445 6.21 4.82 28.71
C GLU A 445 6.22 3.29 28.84
N HIS A 446 5.25 2.61 28.22
CA HIS A 446 5.19 1.16 28.22
C HIS A 446 6.33 0.53 27.40
N GLY A 447 6.63 1.06 26.21
CA GLY A 447 7.80 0.69 25.42
C GLY A 447 9.12 0.84 26.20
N ARG A 448 9.27 1.89 27.02
CA ARG A 448 10.47 2.07 27.88
C ARG A 448 10.58 1.02 28.98
N LEU A 449 9.46 0.63 29.60
CA LEU A 449 9.44 -0.45 30.60
C LEU A 449 9.82 -1.80 29.98
N MET A 450 9.41 -2.06 28.73
CA MET A 450 9.79 -3.27 28.01
C MET A 450 11.30 -3.33 27.70
N GLN A 451 11.95 -2.16 27.53
CA GLN A 451 13.38 -2.06 27.29
C GLN A 451 14.25 -2.27 28.54
N GLU A 452 13.74 -1.91 29.73
CA GLU A 452 14.50 -1.84 30.98
C GLU A 452 15.21 -3.16 31.36
N PRO A 453 14.59 -4.36 31.24
CA PRO A 453 15.28 -5.61 31.55
C PRO A 453 16.49 -5.87 30.66
N LEU A 454 16.42 -5.54 29.36
CA LEU A 454 17.55 -5.70 28.45
C LEU A 454 18.66 -4.68 28.67
N ILE A 455 18.29 -3.44 28.99
CA ILE A 455 19.27 -2.41 29.34
C ILE A 455 19.99 -2.81 30.63
N SER A 456 19.25 -3.28 31.64
CA SER A 456 19.81 -3.77 32.91
C SER A 456 20.74 -4.96 32.70
N ASP A 457 20.33 -5.95 31.90
CA ASP A 457 21.17 -7.12 31.57
C ASP A 457 22.43 -6.71 30.79
N GLY A 458 22.30 -5.79 29.82
CA GLY A 458 23.45 -5.23 29.10
C GLY A 458 24.40 -4.45 30.02
N GLN A 459 23.89 -3.69 30.99
CA GLN A 459 24.69 -3.01 32.01
C GLN A 459 25.38 -3.97 32.97
N ASN A 460 24.73 -5.09 33.31
CA ASN A 460 25.33 -6.13 34.12
C ASN A 460 26.50 -6.81 33.38
N VAL A 461 26.36 -7.04 32.06
CA VAL A 461 27.48 -7.51 31.22
C VAL A 461 28.65 -6.51 31.27
N ILE A 462 28.39 -5.20 31.12
CA ILE A 462 29.44 -4.17 31.21
C ILE A 462 30.11 -4.15 32.59
N THR A 463 29.32 -4.16 33.66
CA THR A 463 29.82 -4.08 35.05
C THR A 463 30.71 -5.28 35.38
N THR A 464 30.24 -6.50 35.05
CA THR A 464 31.03 -7.73 35.26
C THR A 464 32.31 -7.78 34.43
N THR A 465 32.31 -7.24 33.20
CA THR A 465 33.53 -7.12 32.37
C THR A 465 34.50 -6.12 32.98
N VAL A 466 34.03 -4.94 33.39
CA VAL A 466 34.85 -3.91 34.04
C VAL A 466 35.51 -4.45 35.31
N ASP A 467 34.75 -5.12 36.18
CA ASP A 467 35.26 -5.69 37.43
C ASP A 467 36.36 -6.73 37.17
N ALA A 468 36.19 -7.54 36.12
CA ALA A 468 37.20 -8.52 35.71
C ALA A 468 38.46 -7.84 35.16
N LEU A 469 38.32 -6.77 34.37
CA LEU A 469 39.45 -6.00 33.85
C LEU A 469 40.22 -5.28 34.97
N GLU A 470 39.53 -4.72 35.97
CA GLU A 470 40.18 -4.08 37.11
C GLU A 470 41.10 -5.06 37.86
N ASP A 471 40.66 -6.30 38.05
CA ASP A 471 41.49 -7.32 38.70
C ASP A 471 42.58 -7.89 37.79
N ILE A 472 42.33 -8.04 36.49
CA ILE A 472 43.38 -8.40 35.51
C ILE A 472 44.47 -7.32 35.51
N CYS A 473 44.09 -6.05 35.54
CA CYS A 473 45.01 -4.92 35.63
C CYS A 473 45.81 -4.95 36.96
N LYS A 474 45.21 -5.37 38.09
CA LYS A 474 45.94 -5.61 39.36
C LYS A 474 46.92 -6.79 39.25
N LEU A 475 46.52 -7.88 38.61
CA LEU A 475 47.37 -9.06 38.39
C LEU A 475 48.57 -8.77 37.47
N ILE A 476 48.40 -7.88 36.49
CA ILE A 476 49.51 -7.40 35.65
C ILE A 476 50.52 -6.59 36.49
N HIS A 477 50.05 -5.88 37.53
CA HIS A 477 50.92 -5.15 38.44
C HIS A 477 51.72 -6.09 39.34
N ASP A 478 51.00 -6.91 40.13
CA ASP A 478 51.53 -7.86 41.09
C ASP A 478 50.91 -9.25 40.87
N PHE A 479 51.74 -10.24 40.53
CA PHE A 479 51.29 -11.60 40.27
C PHE A 479 51.06 -12.35 41.59
N ASP A 480 49.79 -12.40 42.04
CA ASP A 480 49.35 -13.10 43.26
C ASP A 480 48.30 -14.17 42.93
N ASP A 481 48.43 -15.36 43.54
CA ASP A 481 47.52 -16.50 43.38
C ASP A 481 46.13 -16.22 43.98
N HIS A 482 46.00 -15.30 44.94
CA HIS A 482 44.68 -14.87 45.46
C HIS A 482 43.87 -14.13 44.38
N ASN A 483 44.50 -13.21 43.65
CA ASN A 483 43.88 -12.43 42.58
C ASN A 483 43.44 -13.32 41.41
N LYS A 484 44.12 -14.45 41.13
CA LYS A 484 43.73 -15.40 40.08
C LYS A 484 42.36 -16.02 40.32
N LYS A 485 42.07 -16.48 41.55
CA LYS A 485 40.76 -17.08 41.88
C LYS A 485 39.63 -16.06 41.76
N GLU A 486 39.89 -14.81 42.14
CA GLU A 486 38.92 -13.73 42.01
C GLU A 486 38.62 -13.39 40.53
N ILE A 487 39.65 -13.35 39.67
CA ILE A 487 39.50 -13.13 38.22
C ILE A 487 38.66 -14.24 37.57
N LEU A 488 38.93 -15.51 37.90
CA LEU A 488 38.15 -16.64 37.36
C LEU A 488 36.66 -16.58 37.76
N LEU A 489 36.37 -16.16 39.00
CA LEU A 489 35.01 -15.94 39.46
C LEU A 489 34.33 -14.77 38.71
N LYS A 490 35.05 -13.70 38.39
CA LYS A 490 34.50 -12.55 37.65
C LYS A 490 34.30 -12.85 36.16
N ILE A 491 35.19 -13.60 35.51
CA ILE A 491 35.02 -14.08 34.13
C ILE A 491 33.79 -15.01 34.03
N SER A 492 33.61 -15.92 34.99
CA SER A 492 32.43 -16.79 35.04
C SER A 492 31.13 -16.03 35.36
N LYS A 493 31.17 -14.97 36.17
CA LYS A 493 30.02 -14.05 36.34
C LYS A 493 29.66 -13.35 35.03
N ASN A 494 30.65 -12.90 34.25
CA ASN A 494 30.39 -12.29 32.94
C ASN A 494 29.71 -13.26 31.96
N LYS A 495 30.14 -14.53 31.96
CA LYS A 495 29.48 -15.59 31.20
C LYS A 495 27.99 -15.73 31.57
N ILE A 496 27.70 -15.81 32.87
CA ILE A 496 26.30 -15.91 33.36
C ILE A 496 25.51 -14.68 32.93
N ALA A 497 26.08 -13.48 33.02
CA ALA A 497 25.42 -12.26 32.58
C ALA A 497 25.06 -12.29 31.07
N ILE A 498 25.94 -12.84 30.21
CA ILE A 498 25.65 -13.02 28.79
C ILE A 498 24.56 -14.09 28.56
N GLU A 499 24.56 -15.18 29.33
CA GLU A 499 23.51 -16.22 29.25
C GLU A 499 22.15 -15.68 29.68
N THR A 500 22.10 -14.91 30.76
CA THR A 500 20.89 -14.21 31.23
C THR A 500 20.38 -13.25 30.15
N LEU A 501 21.27 -12.44 29.56
CA LEU A 501 20.92 -11.53 28.47
C LEU A 501 20.33 -12.26 27.25
N ILE A 502 20.91 -13.40 26.84
CA ILE A 502 20.36 -14.21 25.74
C ILE A 502 18.98 -14.75 26.10
N SER A 503 18.78 -15.17 27.35
CA SER A 503 17.48 -15.64 27.83
C SER A 503 16.43 -14.53 27.81
N THR A 504 16.77 -13.34 28.28
CA THR A 504 15.88 -12.17 28.28
C THR A 504 15.55 -11.70 26.86
N LEU A 505 16.53 -11.69 25.95
CA LEU A 505 16.30 -11.40 24.54
C LEU A 505 15.28 -12.37 23.89
N LYS A 506 15.33 -13.65 24.26
CA LYS A 506 14.36 -14.64 23.75
C LYS A 506 12.98 -14.47 24.35
N SER A 507 12.88 -14.19 25.65
CA SER A 507 11.58 -14.08 26.31
C SER A 507 10.84 -12.80 25.96
N GLN A 508 11.56 -11.73 25.61
CA GLN A 508 10.97 -10.43 25.28
C GLN A 508 10.72 -10.23 23.78
N ALA A 509 10.78 -11.27 22.93
CA ALA A 509 10.62 -11.08 21.50
C ALA A 509 9.31 -10.36 21.12
N PRO A 510 9.36 -9.36 20.21
CA PRO A 510 8.24 -8.47 19.94
C PRO A 510 7.06 -9.24 19.32
N GLY A 511 5.89 -9.16 19.97
CA GLY A 511 4.65 -9.81 19.52
C GLY A 511 4.46 -11.26 20.00
N ASP A 512 5.47 -11.93 20.58
CA ASP A 512 5.35 -13.35 20.95
C ASP A 512 4.32 -13.62 22.06
N ASN A 513 4.19 -12.70 23.02
CA ASN A 513 3.17 -12.79 24.07
C ASN A 513 1.76 -12.61 23.48
N ILE A 514 1.60 -11.62 22.60
CA ILE A 514 0.32 -11.33 21.93
C ILE A 514 -0.09 -12.52 21.03
N PHE A 515 0.85 -13.13 20.30
CA PHE A 515 0.56 -14.36 19.55
C PHE A 515 0.19 -15.52 20.46
N GLY A 516 0.83 -15.65 21.62
CA GLY A 516 0.45 -16.65 22.63
C GLY A 516 -0.99 -16.46 23.12
N ASP A 517 -1.37 -15.23 23.44
CA ASP A 517 -2.71 -14.87 23.88
C ASP A 517 -3.75 -15.10 22.77
N ILE A 518 -3.44 -14.70 21.53
CA ILE A 518 -4.29 -14.96 20.35
C ILE A 518 -4.50 -16.47 20.16
N ILE A 519 -3.44 -17.28 20.26
CA ILE A 519 -3.56 -18.74 20.13
C ILE A 519 -4.46 -19.31 21.22
N SER A 520 -4.30 -18.89 22.48
CA SER A 520 -5.16 -19.34 23.59
C SER A 520 -6.62 -18.98 23.37
N ARG A 521 -6.90 -17.75 22.94
CA ARG A 521 -8.27 -17.29 22.62
C ARG A 521 -8.90 -18.10 21.48
N LEU A 522 -8.12 -18.39 20.43
CA LEU A 522 -8.60 -19.19 19.30
C LEU A 522 -8.78 -20.68 19.68
N GLU A 523 -8.01 -21.21 20.63
CA GLU A 523 -8.21 -22.55 21.21
C GLU A 523 -9.51 -22.63 22.01
N ASP A 524 -9.83 -21.61 22.80
CA ASP A 524 -11.11 -21.48 23.49
C ASP A 524 -12.28 -21.37 22.49
N ASN A 525 -12.13 -20.54 21.45
CA ASN A 525 -13.11 -20.40 20.37
C ASN A 525 -13.33 -21.73 19.63
N GLU A 526 -12.28 -22.51 19.38
CA GLU A 526 -12.38 -23.86 18.79
C GLU A 526 -13.21 -24.81 19.67
N SER A 527 -13.05 -24.74 21.00
CA SER A 527 -13.87 -25.49 21.94
C SER A 527 -15.33 -25.08 21.85
N ASP A 528 -15.60 -23.77 21.76
CA ASP A 528 -16.95 -23.24 21.68
C ASP A 528 -17.63 -23.52 20.34
N ILE A 529 -16.91 -23.45 19.21
CA ILE A 529 -17.38 -23.89 17.89
C ILE A 529 -17.84 -25.35 17.95
N LYS A 530 -17.06 -26.23 18.59
CA LYS A 530 -17.45 -27.64 18.75
C LYS A 530 -18.68 -27.82 19.61
N LYS A 531 -18.77 -27.11 20.75
CA LYS A 531 -19.96 -27.17 21.64
C LYS A 531 -21.22 -26.72 20.90
N VAL A 532 -21.17 -25.60 20.18
CA VAL A 532 -22.32 -25.08 19.41
C VAL A 532 -22.67 -26.02 18.26
N SER A 533 -21.68 -26.53 17.52
CA SER A 533 -21.89 -27.54 16.47
C SER A 533 -22.57 -28.81 17.00
N GLU A 534 -22.16 -29.30 18.18
CA GLU A 534 -22.81 -30.44 18.85
C GLU A 534 -24.24 -30.12 19.30
N GLN A 535 -24.50 -28.91 19.80
CA GLN A 535 -25.85 -28.45 20.16
C GLN A 535 -26.78 -28.33 18.95
N VAL A 536 -26.25 -27.85 17.82
CA VAL A 536 -26.94 -27.83 16.52
C VAL A 536 -27.26 -29.26 16.08
N ARG A 537 -26.35 -30.21 16.32
CA ARG A 537 -26.54 -31.64 16.04
C ARG A 537 -27.59 -32.31 16.94
N SER A 538 -27.71 -31.88 18.20
CA SER A 538 -28.60 -32.49 19.22
C SER A 538 -29.96 -31.80 19.41
N GLU A 539 -30.29 -30.76 18.63
CA GLU A 539 -31.57 -30.02 18.66
C GLU A 539 -32.00 -29.45 20.03
N THR A 540 -31.04 -29.14 20.92
CA THR A 540 -31.36 -28.85 22.33
C THR A 540 -31.82 -27.41 22.60
N ILE A 541 -31.94 -26.54 21.59
CA ILE A 541 -32.27 -25.12 21.73
C ILE A 541 -33.47 -24.71 20.86
N ASN A 542 -34.43 -23.98 21.44
CA ASN A 542 -35.50 -23.26 20.75
C ASN A 542 -34.90 -22.09 19.96
N ARG A 543 -34.65 -22.29 18.66
CA ARG A 543 -33.99 -21.32 17.77
C ARG A 543 -34.90 -20.10 17.51
N ARG A 544 -34.48 -18.90 17.92
CA ARG A 544 -35.22 -17.65 17.65
C ARG A 544 -34.98 -17.21 16.20
N ALA A 545 -36.03 -17.24 15.40
CA ALA A 545 -36.03 -16.75 14.02
C ALA A 545 -36.03 -15.22 13.97
N ASN A 546 -34.87 -14.58 14.06
CA ASN A 546 -34.72 -13.16 13.77
C ASN A 546 -33.81 -12.95 12.55
N ALA A 547 -34.33 -12.24 11.55
CA ALA A 547 -33.68 -11.65 10.37
C ALA A 547 -32.49 -12.40 9.72
N SER A 548 -32.79 -13.42 8.92
CA SER A 548 -31.84 -14.18 8.07
C SER A 548 -30.82 -13.33 7.31
N LYS A 549 -31.22 -12.15 6.83
CA LYS A 549 -30.36 -11.30 5.99
C LYS A 549 -29.34 -10.47 6.76
N GLU A 550 -29.62 -10.17 8.03
CA GLU A 550 -28.68 -9.41 8.88
C GLU A 550 -27.44 -10.26 9.19
N TYR A 551 -27.64 -11.53 9.52
CA TYR A 551 -26.53 -12.46 9.73
C TYR A 551 -25.74 -12.75 8.46
N GLU A 552 -26.38 -12.79 7.28
CA GLU A 552 -25.67 -12.91 6.00
C GLU A 552 -24.79 -11.69 5.72
N LEU A 553 -25.30 -10.48 5.95
CA LEU A 553 -24.55 -9.24 5.77
C LEU A 553 -23.39 -9.14 6.77
N GLN A 554 -23.63 -9.45 8.04
CA GLN A 554 -22.59 -9.46 9.08
C GLN A 554 -21.51 -10.49 8.76
N PHE A 555 -21.88 -11.67 8.27
CA PHE A 555 -20.91 -12.67 7.81
C PHE A 555 -20.07 -12.15 6.64
N GLU A 556 -20.69 -11.57 5.61
CA GLU A 556 -19.96 -11.04 4.45
C GLU A 556 -19.02 -9.89 4.85
N MET A 557 -19.46 -9.01 5.75
CA MET A 557 -18.63 -7.93 6.29
C MET A 557 -17.44 -8.45 7.09
N ASN A 558 -17.68 -9.31 8.08
CA ASN A 558 -16.62 -9.85 8.95
C ASN A 558 -15.62 -10.68 8.16
N ASN A 559 -16.10 -11.57 7.29
CA ASN A 559 -15.21 -12.40 6.47
C ASN A 559 -14.42 -11.55 5.47
N THR A 560 -15.01 -10.53 4.85
CA THR A 560 -14.27 -9.63 3.95
C THR A 560 -13.20 -8.83 4.69
N GLN A 561 -13.49 -8.37 5.91
CA GLN A 561 -12.51 -7.68 6.75
C GLN A 561 -11.34 -8.59 7.12
N ILE A 562 -11.61 -9.81 7.60
CA ILE A 562 -10.56 -10.81 7.88
C ILE A 562 -9.71 -11.05 6.64
N MET A 563 -10.34 -11.23 5.48
CA MET A 563 -9.64 -11.51 4.23
C MET A 563 -8.80 -10.34 3.73
N ASN A 564 -9.21 -9.09 3.99
CA ASN A 564 -8.40 -7.92 3.67
C ASN A 564 -7.20 -7.79 4.60
N ILE A 565 -7.40 -7.98 5.92
CA ILE A 565 -6.31 -7.96 6.90
C ILE A 565 -5.29 -9.08 6.60
N LEU A 566 -5.74 -10.28 6.27
CA LEU A 566 -4.84 -11.39 5.89
C LEU A 566 -4.04 -11.08 4.61
N LYS A 567 -4.62 -10.37 3.64
CA LYS A 567 -3.89 -9.92 2.43
C LYS A 567 -2.87 -8.83 2.75
N GLU A 568 -3.18 -7.95 3.71
CA GLU A 568 -2.23 -6.94 4.20
C GLU A 568 -1.03 -7.57 4.91
N ILE A 569 -1.17 -8.78 5.46
CA ILE A 569 -0.06 -9.51 6.12
C ILE A 569 0.93 -10.12 5.12
N ILE A 570 0.52 -10.45 3.88
CA ILE A 570 1.40 -11.05 2.86
C ILE A 570 2.66 -10.21 2.55
N PRO A 571 2.57 -8.87 2.34
CA PRO A 571 3.75 -8.05 2.10
C PRO A 571 4.57 -7.75 3.36
N LEU A 572 4.01 -7.95 4.57
CA LEU A 572 4.74 -7.74 5.82
C LEU A 572 5.80 -8.85 5.95
N SER A 573 7.06 -8.44 6.12
CA SER A 573 8.17 -9.38 6.26
C SER A 573 8.16 -10.05 7.65
N GLU A 574 8.95 -11.12 7.84
CA GLU A 574 9.24 -11.73 9.17
C GLU A 574 9.65 -10.71 10.26
N ASN A 575 10.00 -9.50 9.84
CA ASN A 575 10.60 -8.45 10.64
C ASN A 575 9.57 -7.51 11.31
N GLU A 576 8.29 -7.56 10.91
CA GLU A 576 7.21 -6.68 11.43
C GLU A 576 6.22 -7.43 12.31
N SER A 577 6.74 -8.37 13.11
CA SER A 577 5.98 -9.23 14.03
C SER A 577 4.95 -8.49 14.88
N HIS A 578 5.27 -7.29 15.37
CA HIS A 578 4.37 -6.47 16.18
C HIS A 578 3.18 -5.90 15.40
N LEU A 579 3.38 -5.46 14.15
CA LEU A 579 2.29 -5.03 13.28
C LEU A 579 1.39 -6.22 12.92
N VAL A 580 2.00 -7.37 12.63
CA VAL A 580 1.26 -8.61 12.37
C VAL A 580 0.45 -9.03 13.60
N ALA A 581 1.01 -8.91 14.80
CA ALA A 581 0.33 -9.22 16.06
C ALA A 581 -0.93 -8.37 16.26
N ALA A 582 -0.83 -7.05 16.12
CA ALA A 582 -2.00 -6.16 16.23
C ALA A 582 -3.06 -6.45 15.16
N ARG A 583 -2.64 -6.78 13.93
CA ARG A 583 -3.55 -7.15 12.84
C ARG A 583 -4.24 -8.48 13.10
N LEU A 584 -3.52 -9.48 13.59
CA LEU A 584 -4.08 -10.79 13.96
C LEU A 584 -4.95 -10.73 15.21
N GLU A 585 -4.71 -9.79 16.12
CA GLU A 585 -5.57 -9.54 17.28
C GLU A 585 -6.97 -9.09 16.82
N THR A 586 -7.03 -8.15 15.87
CA THR A 586 -8.30 -7.74 15.24
C THR A 586 -8.99 -8.91 14.52
N VAL A 587 -8.21 -9.79 13.87
CA VAL A 587 -8.75 -11.00 13.23
C VAL A 587 -9.30 -11.98 14.28
N ALA A 588 -8.65 -12.13 15.43
CA ALA A 588 -9.14 -12.96 16.52
C ALA A 588 -10.47 -12.44 17.09
N ASP A 589 -10.60 -11.13 17.30
CA ASP A 589 -11.85 -10.49 17.73
C ASP A 589 -13.00 -10.77 16.74
N LEU A 590 -12.72 -10.65 15.43
CA LEU A 590 -13.70 -10.94 14.38
C LEU A 590 -14.07 -12.43 14.33
N MET A 591 -13.11 -13.34 14.58
CA MET A 591 -13.32 -14.79 14.62
C MET A 591 -14.23 -15.21 15.79
N GLU A 592 -14.05 -14.64 16.98
CA GLU A 592 -14.92 -14.88 18.14
C GLU A 592 -16.36 -14.43 17.83
N GLY A 593 -16.52 -13.31 17.13
CA GLY A 593 -17.82 -12.82 16.68
C GLY A 593 -18.50 -13.71 15.62
N MET A 594 -17.71 -14.37 14.75
CA MET A 594 -18.25 -15.18 13.66
C MET A 594 -19.02 -16.43 14.12
N LEU A 595 -18.72 -16.99 15.30
CA LEU A 595 -19.46 -18.13 15.83
C LEU A 595 -20.95 -17.81 16.01
N ASN A 596 -21.26 -16.66 16.61
CA ASN A 596 -22.64 -16.20 16.82
C ASN A 596 -23.37 -15.94 15.49
N VAL A 597 -22.64 -15.41 14.50
CA VAL A 597 -23.19 -15.15 13.16
C VAL A 597 -23.51 -16.45 12.44
N ILE A 598 -22.62 -17.44 12.49
CA ILE A 598 -22.83 -18.76 11.86
C ILE A 598 -23.92 -19.56 12.56
N ASP A 599 -24.02 -19.48 13.88
CA ASP A 599 -25.16 -20.07 14.62
C ASP A 599 -26.49 -19.42 14.21
N GLY A 600 -26.51 -18.08 14.10
CA GLY A 600 -27.65 -17.33 13.55
C GLY A 600 -28.01 -17.78 12.13
N LEU A 601 -27.04 -17.92 11.23
CA LEU A 601 -27.25 -18.43 9.87
C LEU A 601 -27.79 -19.86 9.86
N SER A 602 -27.22 -20.76 10.68
CA SER A 602 -27.70 -22.13 10.81
C SER A 602 -29.16 -22.18 11.21
N SER A 603 -29.60 -21.28 12.11
CA SER A 603 -31.00 -21.19 12.51
C SER A 603 -31.94 -20.70 11.40
N THR A 604 -31.42 -19.99 10.41
CA THR A 604 -32.20 -19.47 9.26
C THR A 604 -32.26 -20.48 8.12
N PHE A 605 -31.32 -21.42 8.08
CA PHE A 605 -31.21 -22.47 7.07
C PHE A 605 -31.92 -23.77 7.43
N ASN A 606 -32.70 -23.80 8.53
CA ASN A 606 -33.42 -24.96 9.08
C ASN A 606 -34.20 -25.85 8.08
N ASN A 607 -34.47 -25.38 6.85
CA ASN A 607 -35.16 -26.13 5.79
C ASN A 607 -34.20 -26.92 4.86
N ILE A 608 -32.88 -26.89 5.09
CA ILE A 608 -31.85 -27.55 4.27
C ILE A 608 -31.34 -28.82 4.97
N ASP A 609 -30.73 -29.76 4.23
CA ASP A 609 -30.04 -30.93 4.77
C ASP A 609 -29.11 -30.56 5.96
N LYS A 610 -29.34 -31.17 7.12
CA LYS A 610 -28.54 -30.99 8.36
C LYS A 610 -27.03 -31.17 8.14
N ASN A 611 -26.64 -32.10 7.25
CA ASN A 611 -25.24 -32.31 6.88
C ASN A 611 -24.61 -31.10 6.18
N SER A 612 -25.41 -30.22 5.60
CA SER A 612 -24.94 -29.00 4.94
C SER A 612 -24.82 -27.83 5.93
N GLU A 613 -25.66 -27.77 6.97
CA GLU A 613 -25.49 -26.83 8.09
C GLU A 613 -24.21 -27.10 8.87
N LEU A 614 -23.94 -28.37 9.20
CA LEU A 614 -22.73 -28.78 9.94
C LEU A 614 -21.43 -28.46 9.18
N LYS A 615 -21.45 -28.46 7.84
CA LYS A 615 -20.30 -28.06 7.02
C LYS A 615 -19.88 -26.61 7.25
N MET A 616 -20.79 -25.71 7.64
CA MET A 616 -20.41 -24.33 7.99
C MET A 616 -19.56 -24.29 9.26
N PHE A 617 -19.94 -25.06 10.28
CA PHE A 617 -19.19 -25.15 11.53
C PHE A 617 -17.84 -25.88 11.35
N GLU A 618 -17.82 -26.95 10.54
CA GLU A 618 -16.56 -27.63 10.18
C GLU A 618 -15.60 -26.66 9.47
N GLN A 619 -16.11 -25.87 8.52
CA GLN A 619 -15.32 -24.91 7.79
C GLN A 619 -14.90 -23.69 8.63
N LEU A 620 -15.75 -23.24 9.58
CA LEU A 620 -15.38 -22.21 10.56
C LEU A 620 -14.24 -22.68 11.46
N SER A 621 -14.30 -23.94 11.92
CA SER A 621 -13.21 -24.57 12.69
C SER A 621 -11.92 -24.67 11.87
N ALA A 622 -12.02 -25.03 10.59
CA ALA A 622 -10.86 -25.04 9.68
C ALA A 622 -10.23 -23.66 9.52
N LEU A 623 -11.04 -22.60 9.36
CA LEU A 623 -10.56 -21.21 9.31
C LEU A 623 -9.91 -20.79 10.63
N ASN A 624 -10.54 -21.08 11.77
CA ASN A 624 -10.01 -20.78 13.10
C ASN A 624 -8.63 -21.42 13.32
N LEU A 625 -8.48 -22.69 12.90
CA LEU A 625 -7.21 -23.41 12.96
C LEU A 625 -6.16 -22.85 11.99
N ALA A 626 -6.55 -22.47 10.78
CA ALA A 626 -5.62 -21.85 9.83
C ALA A 626 -5.06 -20.52 10.37
N ILE A 627 -5.89 -19.72 11.04
CA ILE A 627 -5.47 -18.47 11.70
C ILE A 627 -4.58 -18.75 12.91
N MET A 628 -4.84 -19.80 13.69
CA MET A 628 -3.93 -20.25 14.75
C MET A 628 -2.56 -20.65 14.19
N HIS A 629 -2.52 -21.38 13.08
CA HIS A 629 -1.27 -21.70 12.39
C HIS A 629 -0.57 -20.45 11.88
N CYS A 630 -1.33 -19.46 11.37
CA CYS A 630 -0.80 -18.15 10.98
C CYS A 630 -0.10 -17.47 12.15
N ALA A 631 -0.77 -17.28 13.29
CA ALA A 631 -0.18 -16.68 14.49
C ALA A 631 1.05 -17.44 15.00
N ASN A 632 1.01 -18.77 15.00
CA ASN A 632 2.12 -19.60 15.46
C ASN A 632 3.33 -19.58 14.51
N SER A 633 3.13 -19.39 13.21
CA SER A 633 4.23 -19.25 12.24
C SER A 633 5.03 -17.95 12.41
N PHE A 634 4.45 -16.92 13.04
CA PHE A 634 5.14 -15.66 13.36
C PHE A 634 5.83 -15.67 14.73
N ARG A 635 5.62 -16.70 15.56
CA ARG A 635 6.31 -16.81 16.85
C ARG A 635 7.81 -17.08 16.65
N SER A 636 8.65 -16.55 17.54
CA SER A 636 10.10 -16.83 17.53
C SER A 636 10.43 -18.32 17.70
N ASN A 637 9.54 -19.07 18.37
CA ASN A 637 9.63 -20.53 18.52
C ASN A 637 8.27 -21.20 18.25
N PRO A 638 7.95 -21.51 16.98
CA PRO A 638 6.70 -22.14 16.59
C PRO A 638 6.52 -23.51 17.26
N GLN A 639 5.40 -23.72 17.94
CA GLN A 639 5.08 -24.99 18.58
C GLN A 639 4.20 -25.87 17.66
N PRO A 640 4.23 -27.20 17.78
CA PRO A 640 3.29 -28.04 17.07
C PRO A 640 1.86 -27.79 17.58
N ILE A 641 0.93 -27.49 16.67
CA ILE A 641 -0.51 -27.36 16.96
C ILE A 641 -1.18 -28.66 16.50
N LYS A 642 -1.89 -29.35 17.40
CA LYS A 642 -2.61 -30.61 17.11
C LYS A 642 -1.76 -31.63 16.33
N ASP A 643 -0.52 -31.88 16.76
CA ASP A 643 0.46 -32.81 16.15
C ASP A 643 0.92 -32.45 14.71
N GLN A 644 0.57 -31.27 14.19
CA GLN A 644 1.04 -30.79 12.89
C GLN A 644 2.32 -29.96 13.02
N LYS A 645 3.24 -30.11 12.06
CA LYS A 645 4.48 -29.32 12.01
C LYS A 645 4.18 -27.83 11.76
N PRO A 646 4.99 -26.92 12.31
CA PRO A 646 4.88 -25.50 12.00
C PRO A 646 4.93 -25.24 10.49
N LEU A 647 3.96 -24.48 10.00
CA LEU A 647 3.86 -24.09 8.59
C LEU A 647 4.77 -22.88 8.33
N SER A 648 5.20 -22.69 7.08
CA SER A 648 5.85 -21.44 6.69
C SER A 648 4.84 -20.30 6.73
N ILE A 649 5.29 -19.07 7.00
CA ILE A 649 4.42 -17.89 7.09
C ILE A 649 3.52 -17.74 5.86
N LYS A 650 4.11 -17.81 4.65
CA LYS A 650 3.35 -17.68 3.39
C LYS A 650 2.29 -18.76 3.25
N SER A 651 2.64 -20.02 3.52
CA SER A 651 1.67 -21.12 3.46
C SER A 651 0.56 -20.99 4.50
N ALA A 652 0.84 -20.47 5.69
CA ALA A 652 -0.15 -20.31 6.76
C ALA A 652 -1.14 -19.19 6.45
N VAL A 653 -0.66 -18.07 5.90
CA VAL A 653 -1.52 -16.96 5.44
C VAL A 653 -2.37 -17.40 4.24
N GLU A 654 -1.77 -18.08 3.25
CA GLU A 654 -2.50 -18.61 2.09
C GLU A 654 -3.58 -19.63 2.48
N MET A 655 -3.27 -20.51 3.45
CA MET A 655 -4.24 -21.46 4.00
C MET A 655 -5.43 -20.73 4.64
N SER A 656 -5.16 -19.71 5.47
CA SER A 656 -6.22 -18.91 6.11
C SER A 656 -7.12 -18.22 5.09
N ILE A 657 -6.53 -17.66 4.03
CA ILE A 657 -7.27 -17.04 2.91
C ILE A 657 -8.11 -18.09 2.17
N ASN A 658 -7.57 -19.28 1.90
CA ASN A 658 -8.29 -20.32 1.20
C ASN A 658 -9.50 -20.81 2.00
N GLU A 659 -9.32 -21.07 3.29
CA GLU A 659 -10.41 -21.53 4.16
C GLU A 659 -11.50 -20.46 4.35
N GLY A 660 -11.15 -19.17 4.36
CA GLY A 660 -12.12 -18.07 4.40
C GLY A 660 -12.95 -17.94 3.11
N LYS A 661 -12.35 -18.23 1.94
CA LYS A 661 -13.08 -18.32 0.66
C LYS A 661 -14.02 -19.51 0.64
N ASN A 662 -13.55 -20.69 1.06
CA ASN A 662 -14.36 -21.89 1.15
C ASN A 662 -15.59 -21.67 2.05
N LEU A 663 -15.40 -21.01 3.20
CA LEU A 663 -16.50 -20.65 4.10
C LEU A 663 -17.51 -19.73 3.41
N SER A 664 -17.03 -18.71 2.69
CA SER A 664 -17.92 -17.83 1.91
C SER A 664 -18.71 -18.58 0.85
N ASP A 665 -18.11 -19.54 0.16
CA ASP A 665 -18.76 -20.29 -0.91
C ASP A 665 -19.82 -21.25 -0.36
N ILE A 666 -19.57 -21.87 0.81
CA ILE A 666 -20.55 -22.70 1.51
C ILE A 666 -21.75 -21.85 1.96
N VAL A 667 -21.52 -20.71 2.62
CA VAL A 667 -22.61 -19.82 3.07
C VAL A 667 -23.43 -19.30 1.90
N LYS A 668 -22.79 -18.87 0.80
CA LYS A 668 -23.49 -18.46 -0.43
C LYS A 668 -24.34 -19.58 -1.03
N THR A 669 -23.80 -20.81 -1.06
CA THR A 669 -24.52 -21.97 -1.59
C THR A 669 -25.74 -22.34 -0.73
N LEU A 670 -25.65 -22.18 0.59
CA LEU A 670 -26.75 -22.47 1.53
C LEU A 670 -27.82 -21.38 1.52
N SER A 671 -27.40 -20.11 1.53
CA SER A 671 -28.29 -18.96 1.32
C SER A 671 -29.14 -19.14 0.06
N GLN A 672 -28.51 -19.53 -1.06
CA GLN A 672 -29.21 -19.79 -2.33
C GLN A 672 -30.22 -20.96 -2.28
N LYS A 673 -30.03 -21.92 -1.38
CA LYS A 673 -30.92 -23.09 -1.21
C LYS A 673 -32.02 -22.85 -0.18
N SER A 674 -31.89 -21.85 0.68
CA SER A 674 -32.80 -21.59 1.81
C SER A 674 -34.16 -21.05 1.38
N SER A 675 -34.24 -20.27 0.29
CA SER A 675 -35.51 -19.68 -0.16
C SER A 675 -35.99 -20.22 -1.53
N VAL A 676 -37.23 -20.74 -1.55
CA VAL A 676 -37.90 -21.27 -2.77
C VAL A 676 -37.98 -20.20 -3.87
N LEU A 677 -38.12 -18.93 -3.48
CA LEU A 677 -38.17 -17.78 -4.39
C LEU A 677 -36.82 -17.47 -5.05
N GLN A 678 -35.69 -17.78 -4.42
CA GLN A 678 -34.36 -17.58 -4.98
C GLN A 678 -33.99 -18.63 -6.03
N VAL A 679 -34.51 -19.86 -5.89
CA VAL A 679 -34.49 -20.87 -6.95
C VAL A 679 -35.24 -20.37 -8.19
N LEU A 680 -36.39 -19.72 -8.03
CA LEU A 680 -37.12 -19.11 -9.14
C LEU A 680 -36.33 -17.96 -9.78
N ILE A 681 -35.68 -17.10 -8.99
CA ILE A 681 -34.81 -16.02 -9.47
C ILE A 681 -33.68 -16.56 -10.35
N GLN A 682 -33.03 -17.65 -9.97
CA GLN A 682 -31.98 -18.30 -10.79
C GLN A 682 -32.55 -18.83 -12.12
N LYS A 683 -33.73 -19.44 -12.09
CA LYS A 683 -34.39 -19.90 -13.32
C LYS A 683 -34.74 -18.75 -14.26
N ILE A 684 -35.22 -17.62 -13.75
CA ILE A 684 -35.49 -16.40 -14.54
C ILE A 684 -34.19 -15.86 -15.16
N GLN A 685 -33.11 -15.80 -14.39
CA GLN A 685 -31.79 -15.37 -14.91
C GLN A 685 -31.30 -16.29 -16.03
N LYS A 686 -31.47 -17.61 -15.89
CA LYS A 686 -31.13 -18.59 -16.92
C LYS A 686 -31.95 -18.39 -18.20
N ILE A 687 -33.26 -18.16 -18.08
CA ILE A 687 -34.14 -17.84 -19.23
C ILE A 687 -33.66 -16.57 -19.93
N ASN A 688 -33.40 -15.49 -19.19
CA ASN A 688 -32.91 -14.22 -19.75
C ASN A 688 -31.53 -14.36 -20.42
N ALA A 689 -30.63 -15.18 -19.86
CA ALA A 689 -29.33 -15.46 -20.46
C ALA A 689 -29.48 -16.22 -21.79
N THR A 690 -30.36 -17.23 -21.85
CA THR A 690 -30.67 -17.95 -23.10
C THR A 690 -31.25 -17.03 -24.17
N LEU A 691 -32.07 -16.04 -23.78
CA LEU A 691 -32.63 -15.04 -24.70
C LEU A 691 -31.58 -14.05 -25.24
N LYS A 692 -30.47 -13.83 -24.51
CA LYS A 692 -29.36 -12.93 -24.91
C LYS A 692 -28.38 -13.59 -25.89
N VAL A 693 -28.28 -14.92 -25.89
CA VAL A 693 -27.39 -15.65 -26.82
C VAL A 693 -28.08 -15.79 -28.17
N GLU A 694 -27.58 -15.10 -29.19
CA GLU A 694 -27.97 -15.37 -30.58
C GLU A 694 -27.52 -16.78 -30.97
N GLY A 695 -28.44 -17.74 -30.91
CA GLY A 695 -28.24 -19.06 -31.50
C GLY A 695 -28.35 -20.21 -30.52
N PHE A 696 -29.57 -20.75 -30.40
CA PHE A 696 -29.74 -22.19 -30.27
C PHE A 696 -30.21 -22.69 -31.63
N LYS A 697 -29.33 -23.38 -32.37
CA LYS A 697 -29.56 -23.88 -33.74
C LYS A 697 -30.40 -25.17 -33.82
N ASP A 698 -30.91 -25.68 -32.70
CA ASP A 698 -31.42 -27.06 -32.61
C ASP A 698 -32.95 -27.23 -32.53
N SER A 699 -33.75 -26.25 -32.93
CA SER A 699 -35.19 -26.46 -33.13
C SER A 699 -35.62 -26.21 -34.57
N LYS A 700 -35.02 -26.96 -35.50
CA LYS A 700 -35.41 -26.94 -36.93
C LYS A 700 -36.77 -27.57 -37.25
N GLU A 701 -37.59 -28.01 -36.29
CA GLU A 701 -38.78 -28.82 -36.63
C GLU A 701 -40.07 -28.57 -35.84
N LYS A 702 -40.20 -27.50 -35.03
CA LYS A 702 -41.46 -27.27 -34.29
C LYS A 702 -42.29 -26.14 -34.87
N ALA A 703 -43.31 -26.57 -35.62
CA ALA A 703 -44.58 -25.92 -35.92
C ALA A 703 -44.51 -24.38 -36.01
N ILE A 704 -44.35 -23.89 -37.23
CA ILE A 704 -44.63 -22.51 -37.61
C ILE A 704 -46.10 -22.25 -37.24
N MET A 705 -46.32 -21.63 -36.09
CA MET A 705 -47.65 -21.18 -35.70
C MET A 705 -48.02 -20.00 -36.60
N ASP A 706 -49.26 -19.98 -37.09
CA ASP A 706 -49.76 -18.82 -37.82
C ASP A 706 -49.56 -17.55 -36.98
N GLN A 707 -49.16 -16.46 -37.62
CA GLN A 707 -48.75 -15.22 -36.95
C GLN A 707 -49.85 -14.70 -36.00
N LYS A 708 -51.10 -14.84 -36.44
CA LYS A 708 -52.30 -14.47 -35.67
C LYS A 708 -52.51 -15.36 -34.44
N ASP A 709 -52.21 -16.64 -34.54
CA ASP A 709 -52.30 -17.59 -33.42
C ASP A 709 -51.19 -17.37 -32.40
N TYR A 710 -49.99 -17.02 -32.85
CA TYR A 710 -48.89 -16.61 -31.99
C TYR A 710 -49.26 -15.35 -31.21
N GLU A 711 -49.77 -14.32 -31.89
CA GLU A 711 -50.21 -13.07 -31.26
C GLU A 711 -51.29 -13.29 -30.21
N ASN A 712 -52.32 -14.08 -30.52
CA ASN A 712 -53.40 -14.36 -29.57
C ASN A 712 -52.88 -15.07 -28.30
N LYS A 713 -51.97 -16.04 -28.47
CA LYS A 713 -51.40 -16.78 -27.33
C LYS A 713 -50.45 -15.94 -26.51
N ILE A 714 -49.56 -15.16 -27.14
CA ILE A 714 -48.63 -14.31 -26.40
C ILE A 714 -49.35 -13.16 -25.69
N ILE A 715 -50.38 -12.57 -26.31
CA ILE A 715 -51.22 -11.54 -25.68
C ILE A 715 -51.93 -12.11 -24.45
N ALA A 716 -52.48 -13.33 -24.54
CA ALA A 716 -53.12 -13.99 -23.40
C ALA A 716 -52.14 -14.22 -22.24
N LYS A 717 -50.93 -14.70 -22.53
CA LYS A 717 -49.89 -14.95 -21.51
C LYS A 717 -49.36 -13.66 -20.87
N LEU A 718 -49.11 -12.62 -21.66
CA LEU A 718 -48.69 -11.31 -21.14
C LEU A 718 -49.76 -10.67 -20.25
N LYS A 719 -51.04 -10.80 -20.60
CA LYS A 719 -52.15 -10.36 -19.74
C LYS A 719 -52.19 -11.14 -18.42
N ASN A 720 -51.96 -12.46 -18.46
CA ASN A 720 -51.89 -13.26 -17.24
C ASN A 720 -50.74 -12.83 -16.32
N ILE A 721 -49.56 -12.52 -16.86
CA ILE A 721 -48.42 -11.99 -16.09
C ILE A 721 -48.82 -10.70 -15.36
N VAL A 722 -49.52 -9.79 -16.03
CA VAL A 722 -50.02 -8.55 -15.39
C VAL A 722 -51.02 -8.87 -14.29
N ILE A 723 -52.00 -9.74 -14.53
CA ILE A 723 -53.01 -10.13 -13.54
C ILE A 723 -52.35 -10.75 -12.29
N ILE A 724 -51.44 -11.71 -12.48
CA ILE A 724 -50.73 -12.37 -11.37
C ILE A 724 -49.87 -11.35 -10.60
N SER A 725 -49.18 -10.44 -11.30
CA SER A 725 -48.40 -9.38 -10.64
C SER A 725 -49.28 -8.46 -9.79
N GLN A 726 -50.45 -8.08 -10.28
CA GLN A 726 -51.41 -7.24 -9.55
C GLN A 726 -52.03 -7.99 -8.36
N ASP A 727 -52.30 -9.29 -8.51
CA ASP A 727 -52.80 -10.14 -7.45
C ASP A 727 -51.79 -10.34 -6.32
N ILE A 728 -50.49 -10.49 -6.65
CA ILE A 728 -49.40 -10.49 -5.66
C ILE A 728 -49.41 -9.17 -4.89
N ASN A 729 -49.50 -8.04 -5.59
CA ASN A 729 -49.49 -6.71 -4.95
C ASN A 729 -50.72 -6.48 -4.05
N ARG A 730 -51.91 -6.96 -4.45
CA ARG A 730 -53.14 -6.90 -3.64
C ARG A 730 -53.07 -7.80 -2.41
N LYS A 731 -52.56 -9.03 -2.56
CA LYS A 731 -52.49 -10.04 -1.49
C LYS A 731 -51.34 -9.82 -0.53
N ALA A 732 -50.32 -9.04 -0.92
CA ALA A 732 -49.21 -8.62 -0.06
C ALA A 732 -49.65 -7.91 1.24
N SER A 733 -50.87 -7.33 1.28
CA SER A 733 -51.42 -6.66 2.47
C SER A 733 -52.34 -7.52 3.32
N THR A 734 -52.83 -8.66 2.82
CA THR A 734 -53.94 -9.41 3.44
C THR A 734 -53.66 -10.89 3.68
N LYS A 735 -52.81 -11.56 2.88
CA LYS A 735 -52.46 -12.99 3.02
C LYS A 735 -51.05 -13.30 2.50
N GLN A 736 -50.06 -13.23 3.39
CA GLN A 736 -48.64 -13.39 3.06
C GLN A 736 -48.23 -14.82 2.65
N GLU A 737 -48.94 -15.84 3.16
CA GLU A 737 -48.73 -17.26 2.83
C GLU A 737 -48.98 -17.60 1.36
N LEU A 738 -49.77 -16.77 0.66
CA LEU A 738 -50.11 -16.98 -0.75
C LEU A 738 -49.10 -16.34 -1.72
N ILE A 739 -48.10 -15.60 -1.22
CA ILE A 739 -47.13 -14.90 -2.08
C ILE A 739 -46.22 -15.89 -2.81
N GLU A 740 -45.73 -16.91 -2.11
CA GLU A 740 -44.86 -17.95 -2.68
C GLU A 740 -45.51 -18.73 -3.84
N PRO A 741 -46.73 -19.30 -3.70
CA PRO A 741 -47.38 -19.98 -4.81
C PRO A 741 -47.69 -19.01 -5.97
N LEU A 742 -48.04 -17.76 -5.70
CA LEU A 742 -48.28 -16.78 -6.77
C LEU A 742 -46.99 -16.38 -7.52
N CYS A 743 -45.84 -16.30 -6.84
CA CYS A 743 -44.56 -16.08 -7.50
C CYS A 743 -44.16 -17.29 -8.35
N LYS A 744 -44.52 -18.51 -7.92
CA LYS A 744 -44.36 -19.72 -8.73
C LYS A 744 -45.26 -19.68 -9.97
N ASP A 745 -46.53 -19.30 -9.83
CA ASP A 745 -47.46 -19.14 -10.96
C ASP A 745 -46.97 -18.06 -11.95
N LEU A 746 -46.45 -16.94 -11.42
CA LEU A 746 -45.84 -15.87 -12.21
C LEU A 746 -44.64 -16.38 -13.01
N PHE A 747 -43.79 -17.21 -12.37
CA PHE A 747 -42.65 -17.84 -13.04
C PHE A 747 -43.10 -18.81 -14.15
N GLU A 748 -44.08 -19.68 -13.89
CA GLU A 748 -44.58 -20.63 -14.89
C GLU A 748 -45.18 -19.92 -16.11
N GLU A 749 -45.91 -18.82 -15.91
CA GLU A 749 -46.42 -18.02 -17.03
C GLU A 749 -45.30 -17.26 -17.77
N HIS A 750 -44.29 -16.76 -17.06
CA HIS A 750 -43.09 -16.18 -17.66
C HIS A 750 -42.29 -17.21 -18.48
N GLU A 751 -42.13 -18.44 -17.99
CA GLU A 751 -41.44 -19.52 -18.70
C GLU A 751 -42.18 -19.89 -19.99
N LYS A 752 -43.50 -20.13 -19.91
CA LYS A 752 -44.33 -20.41 -21.08
C LYS A 752 -44.28 -19.26 -22.09
N CYS A 753 -44.28 -18.01 -21.62
CA CYS A 753 -44.21 -16.84 -22.50
C CYS A 753 -42.81 -16.68 -23.12
N ALA A 754 -41.75 -17.02 -22.39
CA ALA A 754 -40.38 -16.98 -22.90
C ALA A 754 -40.16 -18.02 -24.01
N ILE A 755 -40.71 -19.23 -23.83
CA ILE A 755 -40.70 -20.28 -24.85
C ILE A 755 -41.45 -19.81 -26.09
N LEU A 756 -42.64 -19.21 -25.94
CA LEU A 756 -43.40 -18.67 -27.08
C LEU A 756 -42.62 -17.59 -27.84
N VAL A 757 -42.00 -16.64 -27.13
CA VAL A 757 -41.16 -15.59 -27.74
C VAL A 757 -39.96 -16.21 -28.45
N PHE A 758 -39.34 -17.22 -27.85
CA PHE A 758 -38.15 -17.87 -28.40
C PHE A 758 -38.47 -18.71 -29.65
N ASP A 759 -39.49 -19.56 -29.59
CA ASP A 759 -39.87 -20.50 -30.65
C ASP A 759 -40.42 -19.78 -31.89
N ASN A 760 -41.18 -18.69 -31.69
CA ASN A 760 -41.91 -18.02 -32.78
C ASN A 760 -41.25 -16.70 -33.23
N THR A 761 -40.11 -16.29 -32.68
CA THR A 761 -39.41 -15.08 -33.16
C THR A 761 -38.87 -15.19 -34.58
N TYR A 762 -38.93 -16.38 -35.20
CA TYR A 762 -38.55 -16.60 -36.59
C TYR A 762 -39.65 -16.26 -37.60
N SER A 763 -40.92 -16.14 -37.17
CA SER A 763 -42.03 -15.72 -38.05
C SER A 763 -42.24 -14.20 -38.07
N LEU A 764 -41.54 -13.45 -37.21
CA LEU A 764 -41.61 -11.98 -37.16
C LEU A 764 -40.51 -11.34 -38.01
N PRO A 765 -40.76 -10.16 -38.63
CA PRO A 765 -39.73 -9.36 -39.29
C PRO A 765 -38.55 -9.03 -38.36
N ASP A 766 -37.31 -9.00 -38.87
CA ASP A 766 -36.08 -8.88 -38.05
C ASP A 766 -36.01 -7.63 -37.16
N MET A 767 -36.57 -6.49 -37.60
CA MET A 767 -36.67 -5.28 -36.76
C MET A 767 -37.61 -5.47 -35.55
N ILE A 768 -38.73 -6.16 -35.74
CA ILE A 768 -39.74 -6.39 -34.69
C ILE A 768 -39.27 -7.49 -33.74
N LYS A 769 -38.60 -8.51 -34.29
CA LYS A 769 -37.96 -9.60 -33.55
C LYS A 769 -36.92 -9.11 -32.54
N THR A 770 -36.01 -8.23 -32.97
CA THR A 770 -34.95 -7.70 -32.09
C THR A 770 -35.53 -6.81 -30.99
N GLU A 771 -36.51 -5.97 -31.32
CA GLU A 771 -37.17 -5.11 -30.35
C GLU A 771 -38.07 -5.89 -29.37
N ALA A 772 -38.81 -6.90 -29.85
CA ALA A 772 -39.59 -7.79 -29.00
C ALA A 772 -38.70 -8.55 -28.02
N ARG A 773 -37.56 -9.09 -28.48
CA ARG A 773 -36.59 -9.76 -27.58
C ARG A 773 -36.04 -8.81 -26.52
N LYS A 774 -35.68 -7.58 -26.88
CA LYS A 774 -35.22 -6.56 -25.91
C LYS A 774 -36.28 -6.26 -24.85
N LEU A 775 -37.52 -5.96 -25.27
CA LEU A 775 -38.63 -5.68 -24.36
C LEU A 775 -38.96 -6.90 -23.48
N TYR A 776 -38.78 -8.12 -23.98
CA TYR A 776 -39.01 -9.32 -23.18
C TYR A 776 -37.89 -9.59 -22.16
N ILE A 777 -36.64 -9.30 -22.51
CA ILE A 777 -35.51 -9.35 -21.57
C ILE A 777 -35.72 -8.33 -20.45
N GLU A 778 -36.15 -7.10 -20.79
CA GLU A 778 -36.51 -6.07 -19.81
C GLU A 778 -37.67 -6.53 -18.90
N LEU A 779 -38.69 -7.18 -19.47
CA LEU A 779 -39.77 -7.79 -18.70
C LEU A 779 -39.24 -8.85 -17.72
N GLY A 780 -38.35 -9.74 -18.16
CA GLY A 780 -37.74 -10.76 -17.32
C GLY A 780 -36.90 -10.17 -16.18
N GLU A 781 -36.16 -9.09 -16.44
CA GLU A 781 -35.41 -8.36 -15.39
C GLU A 781 -36.35 -7.70 -14.37
N ASN A 782 -37.47 -7.14 -14.82
CA ASN A 782 -38.50 -6.58 -13.93
C ASN A 782 -39.17 -7.68 -13.08
N ILE A 783 -39.49 -8.86 -13.67
CA ILE A 783 -40.06 -10.01 -12.93
C ILE A 783 -39.06 -10.57 -11.91
N LYS A 784 -37.77 -10.62 -12.25
CA LYS A 784 -36.69 -10.99 -11.31
C LYS A 784 -36.69 -10.06 -10.10
N ASN A 785 -36.58 -8.75 -10.36
CA ASN A 785 -36.57 -7.74 -9.29
C ASN A 785 -37.86 -7.79 -8.47
N TYR A 786 -39.00 -8.10 -9.11
CA TYR A 786 -40.29 -8.22 -8.43
C TYR A 786 -40.31 -9.43 -7.49
N THR A 787 -39.75 -10.56 -7.91
CA THR A 787 -39.61 -11.78 -7.10
C THR A 787 -38.64 -11.58 -5.93
N GLU A 788 -37.56 -10.81 -6.13
CA GLU A 788 -36.61 -10.42 -5.07
C GLU A 788 -37.22 -9.48 -4.02
N LEU A 789 -38.12 -8.58 -4.43
CA LEU A 789 -38.86 -7.73 -3.50
C LEU A 789 -39.97 -8.53 -2.79
N ALA A 790 -40.59 -9.49 -3.49
CA ALA A 790 -41.59 -10.38 -2.91
C ALA A 790 -41.01 -11.28 -1.80
N SER A 791 -39.76 -11.74 -1.94
CA SER A 791 -39.08 -12.50 -0.88
C SER A 791 -38.77 -11.65 0.36
N ARG A 792 -38.49 -10.35 0.19
CA ARG A 792 -38.20 -9.42 1.31
C ARG A 792 -39.45 -9.02 2.09
N LEU A 793 -40.64 -9.12 1.51
CA LEU A 793 -41.89 -8.77 2.20
C LEU A 793 -42.16 -9.61 3.44
N GLN A 794 -41.65 -10.85 3.53
CA GLN A 794 -41.72 -11.71 4.73
C GLN A 794 -40.97 -11.13 5.93
N SER A 795 -39.99 -10.25 5.70
CA SER A 795 -39.12 -9.72 6.74
C SER A 795 -39.29 -8.21 6.98
N GLU A 796 -39.66 -7.42 5.97
CA GLU A 796 -39.72 -5.95 6.05
C GLU A 796 -41.01 -5.34 5.46
N PRO A 797 -41.82 -4.62 6.27
CA PRO A 797 -43.07 -4.01 5.80
C PRO A 797 -42.91 -2.78 4.91
N ASP A 798 -41.71 -2.16 4.84
CA ASP A 798 -41.44 -0.96 4.03
C ASP A 798 -41.21 -1.26 2.53
N SER A 799 -40.89 -2.51 2.19
CA SER A 799 -40.69 -2.99 0.81
C SER A 799 -41.97 -2.92 -0.06
N LYS A 800 -43.14 -2.57 0.52
CA LYS A 800 -44.45 -2.49 -0.17
C LYS A 800 -44.52 -1.43 -1.24
N LYS A 801 -43.93 -0.25 -1.00
CA LYS A 801 -43.93 0.86 -1.98
C LYS A 801 -43.10 0.49 -3.21
N GLU A 802 -41.96 -0.14 -2.99
CA GLU A 802 -41.07 -0.60 -4.05
C GLU A 802 -41.70 -1.76 -4.85
N LEU A 803 -42.38 -2.70 -4.17
CA LEU A 803 -43.14 -3.77 -4.83
C LEU A 803 -44.22 -3.20 -5.77
N SER A 804 -45.00 -2.21 -5.28
CA SER A 804 -46.03 -1.55 -6.08
C SER A 804 -45.45 -0.82 -7.29
N GLN A 805 -44.32 -0.10 -7.13
CA GLN A 805 -43.64 0.55 -8.24
C GLN A 805 -43.15 -0.46 -9.28
N ASN A 806 -42.64 -1.61 -8.84
CA ASN A 806 -42.11 -2.62 -9.76
C ASN A 806 -43.24 -3.39 -10.48
N SER A 807 -44.42 -3.57 -9.85
CA SER A 807 -45.63 -4.06 -10.54
C SER A 807 -46.09 -3.10 -11.66
N ILE A 808 -45.96 -1.80 -11.45
CA ILE A 808 -46.24 -0.79 -12.50
C ILE A 808 -45.23 -0.89 -13.64
N LYS A 809 -43.94 -1.15 -13.34
CA LYS A 809 -42.91 -1.38 -14.36
C LYS A 809 -43.22 -2.60 -15.22
N ILE A 810 -43.60 -3.73 -14.60
CA ILE A 810 -44.06 -4.93 -15.32
C ILE A 810 -45.24 -4.58 -16.24
N SER A 811 -46.25 -3.87 -15.73
CA SER A 811 -47.43 -3.48 -16.50
C SER A 811 -47.08 -2.56 -17.68
N THR A 812 -46.14 -1.64 -17.50
CA THR A 812 -45.68 -0.70 -18.54
C THR A 812 -44.90 -1.44 -19.63
N CYS A 813 -44.00 -2.34 -19.25
CA CYS A 813 -43.22 -3.14 -20.17
C CYS A 813 -44.11 -4.07 -21.02
N VAL A 814 -45.08 -4.74 -20.39
CA VAL A 814 -46.10 -5.53 -21.10
C VAL A 814 -46.92 -4.66 -22.05
N SER A 815 -47.31 -3.45 -21.64
CA SER A 815 -48.05 -2.52 -22.49
C SER A 815 -47.24 -2.09 -23.72
N ASN A 816 -45.93 -1.85 -23.56
CA ASN A 816 -45.04 -1.54 -24.68
C ASN A 816 -44.87 -2.73 -25.62
N PHE A 817 -44.73 -3.95 -25.09
CA PHE A 817 -44.67 -5.17 -25.88
C PHE A 817 -45.96 -5.40 -26.68
N LEU A 818 -47.13 -5.19 -26.06
CA LEU A 818 -48.42 -5.28 -26.75
C LEU A 818 -48.58 -4.23 -27.85
N LYS A 819 -48.10 -2.99 -27.62
CA LYS A 819 -48.12 -1.94 -28.66
C LYS A 819 -47.25 -2.31 -29.85
N LEU A 820 -46.08 -2.91 -29.61
CA LEU A 820 -45.19 -3.38 -30.67
C LEU A 820 -45.89 -4.43 -31.54
N LEU A 821 -46.51 -5.45 -30.94
CA LEU A 821 -47.30 -6.46 -31.65
C LEU A 821 -48.53 -5.88 -32.36
N GLN A 822 -49.24 -4.94 -31.75
CA GLN A 822 -50.40 -4.32 -32.42
C GLN A 822 -50.02 -3.40 -33.58
N SER A 823 -48.75 -2.99 -33.68
CA SER A 823 -48.27 -2.12 -34.74
C SER A 823 -47.69 -2.86 -35.94
N SER A 824 -47.60 -4.19 -35.90
CA SER A 824 -47.00 -4.98 -36.98
C SER A 824 -47.93 -5.26 -38.17
N HIS A 825 -49.26 -5.15 -38.02
CA HIS A 825 -50.25 -5.61 -39.04
C HIS A 825 -51.32 -4.58 -39.41
N LYS A 826 -51.21 -3.33 -38.95
CA LYS A 826 -52.28 -2.34 -39.15
C LYS A 826 -52.35 -1.86 -40.60
N GLY A 827 -51.22 -1.74 -41.27
CA GLY A 827 -51.16 -1.39 -42.69
C GLY A 827 -51.69 -2.50 -43.58
N GLU A 828 -51.30 -3.76 -43.32
CA GLU A 828 -51.83 -4.92 -44.04
C GLU A 828 -53.35 -5.06 -43.89
N GLU A 829 -53.89 -4.94 -42.67
CA GLU A 829 -55.33 -5.03 -42.43
C GLU A 829 -56.09 -3.91 -43.14
N ALA A 830 -55.52 -2.70 -43.23
CA ALA A 830 -56.10 -1.59 -43.96
C ALA A 830 -56.11 -1.83 -45.48
N CYS A 831 -55.02 -2.35 -46.04
CA CYS A 831 -54.94 -2.74 -47.46
C CYS A 831 -55.93 -3.87 -47.80
N ALA A 832 -56.08 -4.87 -46.93
CA ALA A 832 -57.00 -5.99 -47.13
C ALA A 832 -58.46 -5.55 -47.17
N LYS A 833 -58.88 -4.70 -46.22
CA LYS A 833 -60.23 -4.12 -46.20
C LYS A 833 -60.52 -3.29 -47.46
N LEU A 834 -59.51 -2.56 -47.94
CA LEU A 834 -59.65 -1.75 -49.14
C LEU A 834 -59.77 -2.61 -50.40
N ALA A 835 -59.03 -3.73 -50.48
CA ALA A 835 -59.13 -4.68 -51.57
C ALA A 835 -60.51 -5.36 -51.62
N GLU A 836 -61.06 -5.75 -50.46
CA GLU A 836 -62.44 -6.27 -50.35
C GLU A 836 -63.46 -5.25 -50.86
N TYR A 837 -63.39 -3.99 -50.38
CA TYR A 837 -64.25 -2.91 -50.87
C TYR A 837 -64.13 -2.70 -52.39
N LEU A 838 -62.91 -2.70 -52.92
CA LEU A 838 -62.67 -2.49 -54.34
C LEU A 838 -63.18 -3.65 -55.20
N SER A 839 -63.07 -4.88 -54.70
CA SER A 839 -63.64 -6.07 -55.35
C SER A 839 -65.16 -5.94 -55.49
N ASP A 840 -65.86 -5.57 -54.41
CA ASP A 840 -67.30 -5.31 -54.43
C ASP A 840 -67.66 -4.18 -55.41
N ALA A 841 -66.90 -3.09 -55.39
CA ALA A 841 -67.12 -1.94 -56.27
C ALA A 841 -66.88 -2.27 -57.75
N LEU A 842 -65.92 -3.14 -58.07
CA LEU A 842 -65.65 -3.60 -59.44
C LEU A 842 -66.76 -4.51 -59.98
N ILE A 843 -67.35 -5.36 -59.14
CA ILE A 843 -68.54 -6.17 -59.50
C ILE A 843 -69.72 -5.25 -59.86
N ASP A 844 -69.88 -4.16 -59.11
CA ASP A 844 -70.86 -3.12 -59.37
C ASP A 844 -70.64 -2.43 -60.72
N ILE A 845 -69.38 -2.12 -61.06
CA ILE A 845 -69.00 -1.56 -62.37
C ILE A 845 -69.24 -2.59 -63.50
N ASP A 846 -68.95 -3.87 -63.29
CA ASP A 846 -69.22 -4.94 -64.25
C ASP A 846 -70.71 -5.06 -64.58
N THR A 847 -71.56 -4.89 -63.57
CA THR A 847 -73.01 -4.82 -63.76
C THR A 847 -73.40 -3.61 -64.62
N CYS A 848 -72.77 -2.45 -64.38
CA CYS A 848 -72.99 -1.26 -65.21
C CYS A 848 -72.49 -1.43 -66.65
N ILE A 849 -71.38 -2.15 -66.86
CA ILE A 849 -70.87 -2.49 -68.20
C ILE A 849 -71.89 -3.35 -68.94
N LEU A 850 -72.46 -4.38 -68.28
CA LEU A 850 -73.51 -5.21 -68.87
C LEU A 850 -74.76 -4.40 -69.23
N PHE A 851 -75.17 -3.44 -68.40
CA PHE A 851 -76.28 -2.55 -68.73
C PHE A 851 -75.95 -1.63 -69.92
N ALA A 852 -74.73 -1.09 -70.00
CA ALA A 852 -74.30 -0.26 -71.12
C ALA A 852 -74.17 -1.05 -72.43
N GLN A 853 -73.71 -2.31 -72.40
CA GLN A 853 -73.64 -3.19 -73.58
C GLN A 853 -75.01 -3.52 -74.18
N ASN A 854 -76.05 -3.55 -73.34
CA ASN A 854 -77.43 -3.82 -73.74
C ASN A 854 -78.23 -2.54 -74.01
N ASP A 855 -77.57 -1.37 -74.04
CA ASP A 855 -78.18 -0.03 -74.17
C ASP A 855 -79.26 0.27 -73.10
N SER A 856 -79.22 -0.41 -71.96
CA SER A 856 -80.18 -0.29 -70.85
C SER A 856 -79.73 0.66 -69.74
N LEU A 857 -78.54 1.26 -69.84
CA LEU A 857 -78.01 2.21 -68.87
C LEU A 857 -78.51 3.65 -69.19
N GLU A 858 -79.75 3.94 -68.77
CA GLU A 858 -80.41 5.23 -69.02
C GLU A 858 -79.94 6.36 -68.09
N ASN A 859 -80.16 7.60 -68.53
CA ASN A 859 -79.90 8.80 -67.72
C ASN A 859 -80.87 8.89 -66.55
N GLU A 860 -80.35 8.81 -65.32
CA GLU A 860 -81.13 9.12 -64.12
C GLU A 860 -81.15 10.64 -63.87
N PRO A 861 -82.33 11.25 -63.69
CA PRO A 861 -82.48 12.71 -63.56
C PRO A 861 -81.89 13.29 -62.27
N ASP A 862 -81.65 12.45 -61.24
CA ASP A 862 -81.11 12.86 -59.94
C ASP A 862 -79.57 12.83 -59.87
N LYS A 863 -78.89 12.44 -60.95
CA LYS A 863 -77.42 12.32 -60.99
C LYS A 863 -76.72 13.53 -61.60
N PRO A 864 -75.55 13.92 -61.08
CA PRO A 864 -74.83 15.12 -61.52
C PRO A 864 -74.34 14.99 -62.96
N ASN A 865 -74.59 16.03 -63.78
CA ASN A 865 -74.19 16.07 -65.19
C ASN A 865 -72.69 15.83 -65.39
N MET A 866 -72.33 15.19 -66.50
CA MET A 866 -70.93 14.87 -66.87
C MET A 866 -69.98 16.09 -66.81
N ASN A 867 -70.46 17.28 -67.17
CA ASN A 867 -69.66 18.52 -67.10
C ASN A 867 -69.28 18.92 -65.67
N THR A 868 -70.08 18.54 -64.67
CA THR A 868 -69.77 18.76 -63.25
C THR A 868 -68.86 17.68 -62.66
N LEU A 869 -68.91 16.46 -63.20
CA LEU A 869 -68.10 15.31 -62.75
C LEU A 869 -66.71 15.24 -63.39
N LYS A 870 -66.49 15.91 -64.53
CA LYS A 870 -65.20 15.91 -65.24
C LYS A 870 -64.03 16.39 -64.37
N THR A 871 -64.19 17.52 -63.67
CA THR A 871 -63.13 18.10 -62.83
C THR A 871 -62.84 17.24 -61.58
N PRO A 872 -63.86 16.76 -60.84
CA PRO A 872 -63.66 15.79 -59.75
C PRO A 872 -62.95 14.51 -60.18
N ILE A 873 -63.36 13.90 -61.31
CA ILE A 873 -62.74 12.65 -61.80
C ILE A 873 -61.25 12.87 -62.08
N LEU A 874 -60.90 13.91 -62.85
CA LEU A 874 -59.51 14.23 -63.16
C LEU A 874 -58.68 14.47 -61.89
N LYS A 875 -59.22 15.25 -60.95
CA LYS A 875 -58.54 15.52 -59.68
C LYS A 875 -58.30 14.24 -58.88
N THR A 876 -59.29 13.37 -58.76
CA THR A 876 -59.13 12.08 -58.06
C THR A 876 -58.17 11.13 -58.78
N SER A 877 -58.13 11.15 -60.11
CA SER A 877 -57.16 10.36 -60.87
C SER A 877 -55.73 10.85 -60.66
N GLU A 878 -55.50 12.18 -60.67
CA GLU A 878 -54.20 12.77 -60.36
C GLU A 878 -53.74 12.45 -58.93
N GLU A 879 -54.67 12.51 -57.96
CA GLU A 879 -54.38 12.13 -56.56
C GLU A 879 -54.00 10.65 -56.45
N ILE A 880 -54.73 9.74 -57.10
CA ILE A 880 -54.42 8.30 -57.10
C ILE A 880 -53.05 8.04 -57.74
N VAL A 881 -52.74 8.65 -58.88
CA VAL A 881 -51.42 8.52 -59.52
C VAL A 881 -50.31 9.04 -58.60
N GLY A 882 -50.51 10.21 -57.98
CA GLY A 882 -49.56 10.75 -57.02
C GLY A 882 -49.34 9.84 -55.81
N LEU A 883 -50.40 9.19 -55.29
CA LEU A 883 -50.28 8.22 -54.20
C LEU A 883 -49.49 6.97 -54.61
N VAL A 884 -49.70 6.45 -55.83
CA VAL A 884 -48.96 5.30 -56.35
C VAL A 884 -47.50 5.66 -56.60
N ASP A 885 -47.21 6.86 -57.11
CA ASP A 885 -45.83 7.34 -57.29
C ASP A 885 -45.11 7.55 -55.95
N GLU A 886 -45.79 8.12 -54.95
CA GLU A 886 -45.28 8.26 -53.57
C GLU A 886 -44.94 6.89 -52.96
N LEU A 887 -45.73 5.86 -53.26
CA LEU A 887 -45.50 4.48 -52.81
C LEU A 887 -44.29 3.87 -53.52
N MET A 888 -44.19 4.00 -54.85
CA MET A 888 -43.10 3.44 -55.66
C MET A 888 -41.72 4.06 -55.38
N GLN A 889 -41.67 5.30 -54.90
CA GLN A 889 -40.42 5.95 -54.50
C GLN A 889 -39.85 5.40 -53.17
N GLN A 890 -40.61 4.59 -52.42
CA GLN A 890 -40.14 4.02 -51.16
C GLN A 890 -39.29 2.77 -51.41
N LYS A 891 -38.05 2.78 -50.91
CA LYS A 891 -37.12 1.66 -51.01
C LYS A 891 -37.52 0.43 -50.16
N GLN A 892 -38.38 0.61 -49.15
CA GLN A 892 -38.88 -0.44 -48.26
C GLN A 892 -40.31 -0.11 -47.80
N TYR A 893 -41.23 -1.07 -47.92
CA TYR A 893 -42.63 -0.92 -47.51
C TYR A 893 -42.78 -1.22 -46.01
N SER A 894 -42.79 -0.17 -45.18
CA SER A 894 -43.11 -0.32 -43.76
C SER A 894 -44.63 -0.36 -43.53
N ASP A 895 -45.10 -1.11 -42.53
CA ASP A 895 -46.53 -1.22 -42.19
C ASP A 895 -47.19 0.16 -41.92
N ILE A 896 -46.42 1.09 -41.32
CA ILE A 896 -46.87 2.47 -41.07
C ILE A 896 -47.08 3.25 -42.38
N ASN A 897 -46.21 3.05 -43.37
CA ASN A 897 -46.34 3.72 -44.66
C ASN A 897 -47.48 3.11 -45.48
N MET A 898 -47.67 1.79 -45.42
CA MET A 898 -48.81 1.10 -46.02
C MET A 898 -50.13 1.55 -45.40
N LEU A 899 -50.19 1.72 -44.08
CA LEU A 899 -51.38 2.25 -43.40
C LEU A 899 -51.72 3.68 -43.85
N LYS A 900 -50.72 4.55 -44.00
CA LYS A 900 -50.93 5.92 -44.50
C LYS A 900 -51.39 5.92 -45.96
N PHE A 901 -50.80 5.06 -46.78
CA PHE A 901 -51.17 4.87 -48.18
C PHE A 901 -52.62 4.37 -48.30
N ALA A 902 -52.96 3.27 -47.62
CA ALA A 902 -54.30 2.68 -47.64
C ALA A 902 -55.39 3.66 -47.21
N ASN A 903 -55.17 4.43 -46.14
CA ASN A 903 -56.16 5.42 -45.68
C ASN A 903 -56.34 6.59 -46.66
N ARG A 904 -55.26 7.05 -47.32
CA ARG A 904 -55.38 8.11 -48.34
C ARG A 904 -56.02 7.58 -49.62
N LEU A 905 -55.65 6.36 -50.03
CA LEU A 905 -56.20 5.69 -51.20
C LEU A 905 -57.69 5.39 -51.01
N ASP A 906 -58.13 4.94 -49.84
CA ASP A 906 -59.56 4.66 -49.54
C ASP A 906 -60.44 5.88 -49.84
N GLY A 907 -60.00 7.07 -49.40
CA GLY A 907 -60.71 8.32 -49.66
C GLY A 907 -60.82 8.66 -51.15
N SER A 908 -59.69 8.65 -51.87
CA SER A 908 -59.68 9.02 -53.30
C SER A 908 -60.33 7.95 -54.20
N LEU A 909 -60.20 6.67 -53.85
CA LEU A 909 -60.71 5.53 -54.63
C LEU A 909 -62.23 5.44 -54.59
N LYS A 910 -62.86 5.60 -53.41
CA LYS A 910 -64.33 5.65 -53.26
C LYS A 910 -64.93 6.73 -54.16
N VAL A 911 -64.37 7.95 -54.07
CA VAL A 911 -64.83 9.10 -54.86
C VAL A 911 -64.58 8.88 -56.36
N PHE A 912 -63.46 8.26 -56.73
CA PHE A 912 -63.16 7.94 -58.13
C PHE A 912 -64.15 6.95 -58.73
N VAL A 913 -64.42 5.81 -58.07
CA VAL A 913 -65.35 4.79 -58.60
C VAL A 913 -66.77 5.33 -58.68
N GLU A 914 -67.24 6.04 -57.65
CA GLU A 914 -68.59 6.60 -57.61
C GLU A 914 -68.81 7.68 -58.67
N ASN A 915 -67.85 8.60 -58.85
CA ASN A 915 -67.96 9.65 -59.86
C ASN A 915 -67.91 9.09 -61.29
N ASN A 916 -67.09 8.08 -61.57
CA ASN A 916 -67.05 7.45 -62.89
C ASN A 916 -68.33 6.66 -63.18
N LYS A 917 -68.90 5.98 -62.19
CA LYS A 917 -70.22 5.32 -62.29
C LYS A 917 -71.31 6.34 -62.61
N ASN A 918 -71.37 7.45 -61.87
CA ASN A 918 -72.35 8.51 -62.10
C ASN A 918 -72.15 9.24 -63.44
N ALA A 919 -70.91 9.41 -63.88
CA ALA A 919 -70.57 9.97 -65.18
C ALA A 919 -71.05 9.07 -66.33
N ALA A 920 -70.84 7.75 -66.23
CA ALA A 920 -71.36 6.79 -67.19
C ALA A 920 -72.90 6.82 -67.25
N ILE A 921 -73.56 6.87 -66.09
CA ILE A 921 -75.03 6.95 -66.02
C ILE A 921 -75.54 8.26 -66.62
N SER A 922 -74.81 9.37 -66.51
CA SER A 922 -75.21 10.69 -67.03
C SER A 922 -75.01 10.89 -68.55
N LEU A 923 -74.27 9.99 -69.21
CA LEU A 923 -74.15 9.98 -70.68
C LEU A 923 -75.39 9.37 -71.35
N GLY A 924 -76.00 8.39 -70.68
CA GLY A 924 -77.23 7.71 -71.10
C GLY A 924 -77.05 6.77 -72.30
N SER A 925 -78.07 5.95 -72.56
CA SER A 925 -78.09 4.93 -73.64
C SER A 925 -77.91 5.48 -75.06
N LYS A 926 -77.97 6.81 -75.25
CA LYS A 926 -77.69 7.47 -76.54
C LYS A 926 -76.20 7.50 -76.90
N ASP A 927 -75.32 7.31 -75.93
CA ASP A 927 -73.86 7.35 -76.11
C ASP A 927 -73.19 6.14 -75.43
N SER A 928 -73.70 4.94 -75.74
CA SER A 928 -73.26 3.69 -75.11
C SER A 928 -71.79 3.36 -75.34
N LEU A 929 -71.21 3.80 -76.46
CA LEU A 929 -69.77 3.64 -76.73
C LEU A 929 -68.89 4.40 -75.73
N ASN A 930 -69.25 5.65 -75.40
CA ASN A 930 -68.50 6.44 -74.42
C ASN A 930 -68.76 5.97 -72.98
N GLN A 931 -69.98 5.50 -72.67
CA GLN A 931 -70.28 4.82 -71.40
C GLN A 931 -69.38 3.59 -71.20
N LEU A 932 -69.31 2.73 -72.21
CA LEU A 932 -68.48 1.52 -72.19
C LEU A 932 -67.00 1.86 -72.06
N SER A 933 -66.52 2.88 -72.78
CA SER A 933 -65.12 3.31 -72.68
C SER A 933 -64.77 3.77 -71.26
N LEU A 934 -65.64 4.59 -70.65
CA LEU A 934 -65.42 5.12 -69.30
C LEU A 934 -65.48 4.02 -68.22
N LEU A 935 -66.47 3.13 -68.29
CA LEU A 935 -66.62 2.03 -67.34
C LEU A 935 -65.49 1.00 -67.48
N ASN A 936 -65.08 0.65 -68.71
CA ASN A 936 -63.92 -0.23 -68.94
C ASN A 936 -62.61 0.40 -68.46
N ALA A 937 -62.42 1.71 -68.65
CA ALA A 937 -61.26 2.42 -68.11
C ALA A 937 -61.25 2.39 -66.57
N THR A 938 -62.40 2.61 -65.94
CA THR A 938 -62.57 2.55 -64.48
C THR A 938 -62.29 1.15 -63.95
N LYS A 939 -62.81 0.11 -64.64
CA LYS A 939 -62.54 -1.29 -64.32
C LYS A 939 -61.06 -1.62 -64.41
N ASN A 940 -60.38 -1.22 -65.48
CA ASN A 940 -58.97 -1.52 -65.67
C ASN A 940 -58.10 -0.85 -64.59
N ILE A 941 -58.37 0.43 -64.28
CA ILE A 941 -57.66 1.15 -63.23
C ILE A 941 -57.93 0.52 -61.86
N GLY A 942 -59.19 0.23 -61.54
CA GLY A 942 -59.55 -0.42 -60.28
C GLY A 942 -58.96 -1.84 -60.16
N GLY A 943 -58.93 -2.61 -61.24
CA GLY A 943 -58.29 -3.93 -61.29
C GLY A 943 -56.79 -3.85 -61.02
N SER A 944 -56.08 -2.91 -61.65
CA SER A 944 -54.64 -2.70 -61.37
C SER A 944 -54.36 -2.26 -59.93
N ILE A 945 -55.24 -1.45 -59.33
CA ILE A 945 -55.12 -1.07 -57.92
C ILE A 945 -55.43 -2.25 -57.00
N PHE A 946 -56.39 -3.10 -57.36
CA PHE A 946 -56.69 -4.34 -56.64
C PHE A 946 -55.47 -5.28 -56.63
N ASP A 947 -54.88 -5.53 -57.79
CA ASP A 947 -53.68 -6.35 -57.93
C ASP A 947 -52.48 -5.76 -57.13
N LEU A 948 -52.36 -4.43 -57.10
CA LEU A 948 -51.35 -3.73 -56.30
C LEU A 948 -51.59 -3.94 -54.79
N LEU A 949 -52.84 -3.83 -54.31
CA LEU A 949 -53.18 -4.06 -52.91
C LEU A 949 -52.96 -5.52 -52.50
N GLU A 950 -53.26 -6.47 -53.38
CA GLU A 950 -53.01 -7.90 -53.16
C GLU A 950 -51.51 -8.22 -53.16
N SER A 951 -50.73 -7.55 -54.03
CA SER A 951 -49.27 -7.66 -54.05
C SER A 951 -48.62 -7.08 -52.79
N LEU A 952 -49.14 -5.95 -52.28
CA LEU A 952 -48.67 -5.34 -51.04
C LEU A 952 -48.92 -6.26 -49.83
N LYS A 953 -50.04 -6.98 -49.83
CA LYS A 953 -50.35 -8.02 -48.82
C LYS A 953 -49.32 -9.15 -48.83
N LEU A 954 -48.90 -9.61 -50.00
CA LEU A 954 -47.92 -10.70 -50.16
C LEU A 954 -46.48 -10.26 -49.86
N SER A 955 -46.16 -8.98 -50.05
CA SER A 955 -44.77 -8.48 -49.92
C SER A 955 -44.16 -8.55 -48.51
N GLN A 956 -44.96 -8.82 -47.47
CA GLN A 956 -44.45 -9.01 -46.10
C GLN A 956 -44.16 -10.47 -45.73
N THR A 957 -44.61 -11.46 -46.51
CA THR A 957 -44.41 -12.88 -46.17
C THR A 957 -43.02 -13.43 -46.57
N GLY A 958 -42.07 -12.56 -46.95
CA GLY A 958 -40.68 -12.97 -47.10
C GLY A 958 -40.39 -13.83 -48.33
N GLU A 959 -41.16 -13.68 -49.41
CA GLU A 959 -40.76 -14.15 -50.73
C GLU A 959 -40.62 -12.93 -51.65
N ALA A 960 -39.39 -12.47 -51.79
CA ALA A 960 -38.92 -11.62 -52.88
C ALA A 960 -37.93 -12.43 -53.72
#